data_AF-A0A2P8KB62-F1
#
_entry.id   AF-A0A2P8KB62-F1
#
_cell.length_a   1.000
_cell.length_b   1.000
_cell.length_c   1.000
_cell.angle_alpha   90.00
_cell.angle_beta   90.00
_cell.angle_gamma   90.00
#
_symmetry.space_group_name_H-M   'P 1'
#
loop_
_entity.id
_entity.type
_entity.pdbx_description
1 polymer ?
#
loop_
_entity_poly.entity_id
_entity_poly.type
_entity_poly.pdbx_seq_one_letter_code
_entity_poly.pdbx_strand_id
1 'polypeptide(L)'
;MTEKKALCSGCDIYCQVLAEVPASGKVGDVRVKAVDSRPLMANICMKGVHAPSGFGHPKRVTRPLRRVGARGEGRWAEVSWDAALDEIANRLSDIVAVHGSEALAVSTSQWNTQTDNGAARRFMNLLGSPNWISGVAICAGNTAAVNRLVYGWYPYPDFPKTNCIVLFGHNPKKHSWTPIYNAIRRAQERGAKLIVLDPRRSENAELADLWLPLRPGSDAAMCFGWLKVILDEELYDKAFVQRWTKGFEALKARVEEFPLDRVARLTGVAPELIAQAARMYAASGPSVIPWTPITDQQRNSTSAIRLMCTLRAICGYLDVPGGEVLHGFHRDIIHESELEMHEALSATQQAKQLGCEAHPAFTYRAMARLSGPAKRVWGYEWPNLITGSYMANPSAVFRAMADSDPYPVRAFFTLGNNTLMSFANMQLIQRALLKQDLIVAVEHFRTPTAQLADFILPGDAWLERNALADGFGWTSIYRPSQKVVEPPGECRGVYDFWRGLAMRMGLSEAFPWETNEDVLDYRLQRLKQDFASFAAEHAYHMNKLEYRKYERTGFATPSGLVELSSELLEELGFDPLPYWRDDPPHDPAFPFSMFMGVRDDEFFQTGHRHIASLRARKPDPLMFITVRDAAAVGLGEGDWAQVVTRQGRVKLKASLRADMPDGVIRVPHGWWLPEREEGDGTLSGAWEYADAQICPDDREHLDREQGIPHLKGIACRVERLTDAATVKQPSTPYVASSASAGADDPHAA
;
A
#
# COMPACT_ATOMS: atom_id res chain seq x y z
N MET A 1 -34.94 12.06 3.15
CA MET A 1 -33.50 12.24 3.45
C MET A 1 -32.78 12.35 2.12
N THR A 2 -31.82 13.26 1.99
CA THR A 2 -31.01 13.42 0.77
C THR A 2 -29.88 12.38 0.79
N GLU A 3 -29.63 11.72 -0.33
CA GLU A 3 -28.52 10.78 -0.50
C GLU A 3 -27.44 11.38 -1.40
N LYS A 4 -26.18 11.04 -1.11
CA LYS A 4 -25.02 11.44 -1.91
C LYS A 4 -24.17 10.23 -2.25
N LYS A 5 -23.52 10.27 -3.42
CA LYS A 5 -22.55 9.24 -3.84
C LYS A 5 -21.17 9.62 -3.32
N ALA A 6 -20.57 8.74 -2.53
CA ALA A 6 -19.24 8.95 -1.96
C ALA A 6 -18.35 7.73 -2.24
N LEU A 7 -17.04 7.93 -2.18
CA LEU A 7 -16.05 6.86 -2.25
C LEU A 7 -15.59 6.50 -0.84
N CYS A 8 -15.94 5.30 -0.41
CA CYS A 8 -15.55 4.78 0.89
C CYS A 8 -14.02 4.65 0.96
N SER A 9 -13.40 5.45 1.83
CA SER A 9 -11.95 5.38 2.13
C SER A 9 -11.67 4.63 3.42
N GLY A 10 -12.55 3.69 3.80
CA GLY A 10 -12.30 2.75 4.89
C GLY A 10 -11.16 1.76 4.58
N CYS A 11 -10.81 1.62 3.30
CA CYS A 11 -9.57 1.03 2.82
C CYS A 11 -9.25 1.64 1.44
N ASP A 12 -8.18 1.16 0.82
CA ASP A 12 -7.61 1.61 -0.44
C ASP A 12 -8.45 1.27 -1.70
N ILE A 13 -9.38 0.32 -1.67
CA ILE A 13 -10.10 -0.08 -2.90
C ILE A 13 -11.18 0.92 -3.38
N TYR A 14 -11.58 1.87 -2.52
CA TYR A 14 -12.56 2.93 -2.83
C TYR A 14 -13.88 2.44 -3.41
N CYS A 15 -14.61 1.63 -2.64
CA CYS A 15 -15.98 1.25 -3.01
C CYS A 15 -16.85 2.50 -3.15
N GLN A 16 -17.60 2.62 -4.25
CA GLN A 16 -18.65 3.64 -4.35
C GLN A 16 -19.84 3.23 -3.51
N VAL A 17 -20.33 4.16 -2.68
CA VAL A 17 -21.41 3.94 -1.72
C VAL A 17 -22.44 5.07 -1.79
N LEU A 18 -23.65 4.78 -1.33
CA LEU A 18 -24.66 5.80 -1.04
C LEU A 18 -24.56 6.16 0.44
N ALA A 19 -24.50 7.46 0.73
CA ALA A 19 -24.47 8.00 2.08
C ALA A 19 -25.70 8.88 2.31
N GLU A 20 -26.47 8.55 3.34
CA GLU A 20 -27.65 9.31 3.76
C GLU A 20 -27.21 10.51 4.60
N VAL A 21 -27.60 11.72 4.19
CA VAL A 21 -27.31 12.95 4.94
C VAL A 21 -28.19 12.99 6.19
N PRO A 22 -27.61 12.96 7.40
CA PRO A 22 -28.38 12.93 8.64
C PRO A 22 -28.96 14.31 8.96
N ALA A 23 -30.15 14.34 9.59
CA ALA A 23 -30.76 15.59 10.05
C ALA A 23 -29.92 16.32 11.11
N SER A 24 -29.08 15.58 11.86
CA SER A 24 -28.15 16.16 12.84
C SER A 24 -26.97 16.91 12.22
N GLY A 25 -26.69 16.67 10.93
CA GLY A 25 -25.48 17.17 10.26
C GLY A 25 -24.17 16.54 10.75
N LYS A 26 -24.21 15.57 11.67
CA LYS A 26 -23.00 14.98 12.27
C LYS A 26 -22.55 13.74 11.51
N VAL A 27 -21.23 13.62 11.28
CA VAL A 27 -20.64 12.46 10.57
C VAL A 27 -20.94 11.12 11.25
N GLY A 28 -21.05 11.08 12.58
CA GLY A 28 -21.36 9.87 13.35
C GLY A 28 -22.74 9.26 13.05
N ASP A 29 -23.67 10.06 12.54
CA ASP A 29 -25.05 9.66 12.28
C ASP A 29 -25.30 9.33 10.79
N VAL A 30 -24.26 9.43 9.94
CA VAL A 30 -24.36 9.10 8.51
C VAL A 30 -24.56 7.58 8.37
N ARG A 31 -25.57 7.17 7.60
CA ARG A 31 -25.72 5.77 7.18
C ARG A 31 -25.11 5.56 5.80
N VAL A 32 -24.36 4.48 5.64
CA VAL A 32 -23.68 4.13 4.39
C VAL A 32 -24.18 2.77 3.90
N LYS A 33 -24.57 2.70 2.63
CA LYS A 33 -25.05 1.48 1.97
C LYS A 33 -24.41 1.28 0.60
N ALA A 34 -24.45 0.04 0.10
CA ALA A 34 -24.02 -0.24 -1.27
C ALA A 34 -24.91 0.49 -2.28
N VAL A 35 -24.33 0.92 -3.40
CA VAL A 35 -25.08 1.52 -4.51
C VAL A 35 -26.02 0.49 -5.15
N ASP A 36 -25.57 -0.75 -5.28
CA ASP A 36 -26.33 -1.88 -5.81
C ASP A 36 -26.40 -2.95 -4.71
N SER A 37 -27.60 -3.36 -4.32
CA SER A 37 -27.81 -4.33 -3.25
C SER A 37 -27.85 -5.78 -3.74
N ARG A 38 -27.81 -6.03 -5.06
CA ARG A 38 -27.86 -7.39 -5.61
C ARG A 38 -26.63 -8.20 -5.17
N PRO A 39 -26.76 -9.52 -4.94
CA PRO A 39 -25.62 -10.39 -4.64
C PRO A 39 -24.49 -10.22 -5.66
N LEU A 40 -23.24 -10.25 -5.17
CA LEU A 40 -22.02 -10.00 -5.93
C LEU A 40 -21.95 -8.62 -6.63
N MET A 41 -22.92 -7.72 -6.50
CA MET A 41 -22.84 -6.31 -6.93
C MET A 41 -22.74 -5.36 -5.74
N ALA A 42 -23.15 -5.83 -4.56
CA ALA A 42 -23.01 -5.15 -3.28
C ALA A 42 -21.55 -4.98 -2.86
N ASN A 43 -20.97 -3.85 -3.28
CA ASN A 43 -19.61 -3.44 -2.95
C ASN A 43 -19.57 -2.58 -1.69
N ILE A 44 -19.79 -3.21 -0.53
CA ILE A 44 -19.56 -2.56 0.78
C ILE A 44 -19.16 -3.62 1.81
N CYS A 45 -18.33 -3.23 2.79
CA CYS A 45 -17.93 -4.10 3.89
C CYS A 45 -18.20 -3.44 5.25
N MET A 46 -18.02 -4.21 6.33
CA MET A 46 -18.22 -3.73 7.70
C MET A 46 -17.41 -2.47 8.03
N LYS A 47 -16.19 -2.31 7.48
CA LYS A 47 -15.39 -1.10 7.67
C LYS A 47 -16.12 0.14 7.15
N GLY A 48 -16.67 0.07 5.93
CA GLY A 48 -17.39 1.18 5.33
C GLY A 48 -18.69 1.50 6.07
N VAL A 49 -19.41 0.47 6.51
CA VAL A 49 -20.67 0.61 7.28
C VAL A 49 -20.42 1.27 8.64
N HIS A 50 -19.35 0.89 9.35
CA HIS A 50 -19.06 1.38 10.69
C HIS A 50 -18.17 2.63 10.73
N ALA A 51 -17.52 3.01 9.63
CA ALA A 51 -16.65 4.18 9.56
C ALA A 51 -17.27 5.50 10.09
N PRO A 52 -18.55 5.83 9.79
CA PRO A 52 -19.21 7.01 10.38
C PRO A 52 -19.04 7.14 11.89
N SER A 53 -19.29 6.05 12.63
CA SER A 53 -19.15 6.02 14.09
C SER A 53 -17.71 6.27 14.57
N GLY A 54 -16.72 5.89 13.78
CA GLY A 54 -15.31 6.20 14.04
C GLY A 54 -14.99 7.68 13.87
N PHE A 55 -15.48 8.31 12.80
CA PHE A 55 -15.29 9.74 12.58
C PHE A 55 -16.03 10.62 13.58
N GLY A 56 -17.13 10.11 14.14
CA GLY A 56 -17.87 10.72 15.25
C GLY A 56 -17.27 10.45 16.64
N HIS A 57 -16.12 9.78 16.74
CA HIS A 57 -15.52 9.41 18.02
C HIS A 57 -15.05 10.65 18.81
N PRO A 58 -15.33 10.74 20.13
CA PRO A 58 -15.03 11.93 20.92
C PRO A 58 -13.54 12.25 21.08
N LYS A 59 -12.66 11.23 20.94
CA LYS A 59 -11.19 11.43 20.94
C LYS A 59 -10.60 11.81 19.57
N ARG A 60 -11.42 12.04 18.53
CA ARG A 60 -10.91 12.54 17.23
C ARG A 60 -10.29 13.92 17.42
N VAL A 61 -9.13 14.16 16.80
CA VAL A 61 -8.50 15.48 16.78
C VAL A 61 -9.30 16.39 15.86
N THR A 62 -9.89 17.44 16.41
CA THR A 62 -10.74 18.41 15.68
C THR A 62 -10.18 19.82 15.67
N ARG A 63 -9.05 20.06 16.35
CA ARG A 63 -8.33 21.34 16.37
C ARG A 63 -6.83 21.09 16.31
N PRO A 64 -6.03 22.01 15.77
CA PRO A 64 -4.56 21.89 15.79
C PRO A 64 -4.02 21.79 17.22
N LEU A 65 -3.10 20.86 17.44
CA LEU A 65 -2.44 20.64 18.71
C LEU A 65 -0.94 20.90 18.55
N ARG A 66 -0.38 21.70 19.45
CA ARG A 66 1.07 21.95 19.58
C ARG A 66 1.61 21.23 20.82
N ARG A 67 2.73 20.53 20.68
CA ARG A 67 3.40 19.88 21.80
C ARG A 67 3.95 20.93 22.78
N VAL A 68 3.67 20.76 24.08
CA VAL A 68 4.19 21.63 25.16
C VAL A 68 5.03 20.89 26.21
N GLY A 69 5.20 19.58 26.04
CA GLY A 69 6.07 18.74 26.86
C GLY A 69 7.21 18.09 26.07
N ALA A 70 7.89 17.13 26.69
CA ALA A 70 8.86 16.28 26.02
C ALA A 70 8.18 15.44 24.92
N ARG A 71 8.92 15.11 23.86
CA ARG A 71 8.40 14.28 22.75
C ARG A 71 7.95 12.92 23.29
N GLY A 72 6.69 12.55 23.07
CA GLY A 72 6.08 11.31 23.60
C GLY A 72 5.44 11.42 25.00
N GLU A 73 5.49 12.58 25.65
CA GLU A 73 4.89 12.77 27.00
C GLU A 73 3.37 12.95 26.98
N GLY A 74 2.77 13.23 25.81
CA GLY A 74 1.32 13.41 25.67
C GLY A 74 0.78 14.75 26.17
N ARG A 75 1.63 15.78 26.30
CA ARG A 75 1.22 17.15 26.71
C ARG A 75 1.06 18.07 25.51
N TRP A 76 -0.15 18.58 25.33
CA TRP A 76 -0.60 19.34 24.16
C TRP A 76 -1.29 20.65 24.57
N ALA A 77 -1.13 21.69 23.75
CA ALA A 77 -1.93 22.90 23.78
C ALA A 77 -2.66 23.08 22.45
N GLU A 78 -3.93 23.48 22.49
CA GLU A 78 -4.65 23.88 21.29
C GLU A 78 -4.07 25.18 20.73
N VAL A 79 -3.93 25.25 19.41
CA VAL A 79 -3.49 26.45 18.68
C VAL A 79 -4.39 26.64 17.45
N SER A 80 -4.43 27.85 16.90
CA SER A 80 -5.12 28.07 15.62
C SER A 80 -4.32 27.48 14.46
N TRP A 81 -5.00 27.20 13.35
CA TRP A 81 -4.34 26.80 12.11
C TRP A 81 -3.28 27.80 11.65
N ASP A 82 -3.58 29.10 11.72
CA ASP A 82 -2.63 30.12 11.29
C ASP A 82 -1.37 30.16 12.15
N ALA A 83 -1.52 30.11 13.48
CA ALA A 83 -0.37 30.08 14.39
C ALA A 83 0.47 28.81 14.20
N ALA A 84 -0.18 27.65 13.99
CA ALA A 84 0.53 26.41 13.70
C ALA A 84 1.29 26.50 12.38
N LEU A 85 0.66 26.98 11.30
CA LEU A 85 1.29 27.10 9.99
C LEU A 85 2.42 28.14 9.98
N ASP A 86 2.28 29.26 10.71
CA ASP A 86 3.34 30.26 10.87
C ASP A 86 4.58 29.63 11.54
N GLU A 87 4.38 28.93 12.66
CA GLU A 87 5.50 28.30 13.38
C GLU A 87 6.14 27.15 12.57
N ILE A 88 5.33 26.34 11.86
CA ILE A 88 5.81 25.29 10.95
C ILE A 88 6.64 25.90 9.82
N ALA A 89 6.15 26.95 9.15
CA ALA A 89 6.83 27.60 8.04
C ALA A 89 8.16 28.22 8.48
N ASN A 90 8.18 28.89 9.63
CA ASN A 90 9.40 29.49 10.18
C ASN A 90 10.45 28.41 10.51
N ARG A 91 10.06 27.38 11.27
CA ARG A 91 10.97 26.28 11.65
C ARG A 91 11.49 25.51 10.44
N LEU A 92 10.63 25.26 9.45
CA LEU A 92 11.06 24.61 8.20
C LEU A 92 12.02 25.52 7.42
N SER A 93 11.77 26.82 7.32
CA SER A 93 12.67 27.76 6.64
C SER A 93 14.04 27.81 7.32
N ASP A 94 14.10 27.82 8.65
CA ASP A 94 15.35 27.76 9.41
C ASP A 94 16.12 26.47 9.12
N ILE A 95 15.44 25.32 9.14
CA ILE A 95 16.03 24.02 8.80
C ILE A 95 16.60 24.04 7.38
N VAL A 96 15.84 24.54 6.41
CA VAL A 96 16.26 24.62 5.00
C VAL A 96 17.47 25.54 4.83
N ALA A 97 17.50 26.67 5.53
CA ALA A 97 18.61 27.62 5.49
C ALA A 97 19.92 27.01 6.04
N VAL A 98 19.84 26.15 7.06
CA VAL A 98 21.01 25.54 7.70
C VAL A 98 21.46 24.25 7.01
N HIS A 99 20.51 23.40 6.60
CA HIS A 99 20.78 22.03 6.18
C HIS A 99 20.49 21.76 4.70
N GLY A 100 19.93 22.73 3.97
CA GLY A 100 19.44 22.53 2.61
C GLY A 100 18.02 21.97 2.57
N SER A 101 17.37 22.07 1.40
CA SER A 101 15.97 21.65 1.23
C SER A 101 15.78 20.14 1.31
N GLU A 102 16.81 19.36 1.01
CA GLU A 102 16.81 17.91 1.21
C GLU A 102 16.64 17.48 2.67
N ALA A 103 16.82 18.39 3.64
CA ALA A 103 16.61 18.11 5.06
C ALA A 103 15.13 17.94 5.46
N LEU A 104 14.19 18.19 4.55
CA LEU A 104 12.77 17.85 4.70
C LEU A 104 12.51 16.46 4.10
N ALA A 105 11.95 15.55 4.89
CA ALA A 105 11.34 14.31 4.39
C ALA A 105 9.82 14.30 4.65
N VAL A 106 9.09 13.63 3.77
CA VAL A 106 7.62 13.53 3.86
C VAL A 106 7.20 12.08 3.70
N SER A 107 6.37 11.57 4.60
CA SER A 107 5.67 10.30 4.46
C SER A 107 4.17 10.53 4.29
N THR A 108 3.58 10.08 3.18
CA THR A 108 2.14 10.26 2.97
C THR A 108 1.47 9.00 2.47
N SER A 109 0.18 8.86 2.74
CA SER A 109 -0.70 7.88 2.11
C SER A 109 -1.81 8.61 1.37
N GLN A 110 -1.59 8.96 0.11
CA GLN A 110 -2.63 9.62 -0.71
C GLN A 110 -3.90 8.75 -0.84
N TRP A 111 -3.75 7.43 -0.68
CA TRP A 111 -4.86 6.47 -0.59
C TRP A 111 -5.80 6.69 0.61
N ASN A 112 -5.38 7.46 1.62
CA ASN A 112 -6.18 7.78 2.80
C ASN A 112 -6.71 9.22 2.76
N THR A 113 -5.97 10.12 2.12
CA THR A 113 -6.25 11.56 2.15
C THR A 113 -7.11 12.04 0.98
N GLN A 114 -6.88 11.56 -0.24
CA GLN A 114 -7.63 11.89 -1.49
C GLN A 114 -7.74 13.38 -1.89
N THR A 115 -7.31 14.30 -1.05
CA THR A 115 -7.34 15.75 -1.32
C THR A 115 -5.94 16.30 -1.50
N ASP A 116 -4.94 15.48 -1.85
CA ASP A 116 -3.58 15.96 -2.11
C ASP A 116 -3.50 16.67 -3.47
N ASN A 117 -4.11 16.10 -4.51
CA ASN A 117 -4.13 16.67 -5.86
C ASN A 117 -2.71 17.02 -6.38
N GLY A 118 -1.71 16.20 -6.06
CA GLY A 118 -0.29 16.44 -6.40
C GLY A 118 0.40 17.54 -5.59
N ALA A 119 -0.28 18.20 -4.64
CA ALA A 119 0.23 19.34 -3.88
C ALA A 119 1.47 19.02 -3.04
N ALA A 120 1.56 17.82 -2.45
CA ALA A 120 2.73 17.41 -1.67
C ALA A 120 4.00 17.43 -2.52
N ARG A 121 3.98 16.74 -3.66
CA ARG A 121 5.13 16.67 -4.56
C ARG A 121 5.42 18.03 -5.18
N ARG A 122 4.39 18.79 -5.56
CA ARG A 122 4.54 20.16 -6.07
C ARG A 122 5.31 21.05 -5.09
N PHE A 123 4.88 21.07 -3.83
CA PHE A 123 5.54 21.85 -2.77
C PHE A 123 6.99 21.39 -2.59
N MET A 124 7.23 20.08 -2.48
CA MET A 124 8.57 19.53 -2.27
C MET A 124 9.50 19.80 -3.46
N ASN A 125 9.02 19.65 -4.69
CA ASN A 125 9.82 19.87 -5.90
C ASN A 125 10.23 21.34 -6.03
N LEU A 126 9.33 22.28 -5.69
CA LEU A 126 9.63 23.72 -5.68
C LEU A 126 10.55 24.14 -4.54
N LEU A 127 10.39 23.54 -3.35
CA LEU A 127 11.32 23.74 -2.23
C LEU A 127 12.70 23.14 -2.55
N GLY A 128 12.73 22.06 -3.33
CA GLY A 128 13.93 21.34 -3.72
C GLY A 128 14.19 20.06 -2.90
N SER A 129 13.21 19.55 -2.15
CA SER A 129 13.37 18.27 -1.43
C SER A 129 13.02 17.07 -2.31
N PRO A 130 13.94 16.10 -2.48
CA PRO A 130 13.64 14.83 -3.15
C PRO A 130 13.08 13.74 -2.22
N ASN A 131 13.00 13.98 -0.90
CA ASN A 131 12.87 12.93 0.11
C ASN A 131 11.40 12.61 0.46
N TRP A 132 10.62 12.28 -0.56
CA TRP A 132 9.25 11.81 -0.42
C TRP A 132 9.22 10.27 -0.30
N ILE A 133 8.52 9.76 0.70
CA ILE A 133 8.29 8.33 0.92
C ILE A 133 6.80 8.04 1.14
N SER A 134 6.42 6.78 1.01
CA SER A 134 5.05 6.32 1.28
C SER A 134 5.03 4.84 1.60
N GLY A 135 3.97 4.40 2.27
CA GLY A 135 3.67 2.97 2.44
C GLY A 135 3.53 2.23 1.10
N VAL A 136 3.28 2.94 -0.01
CA VAL A 136 3.24 2.30 -1.34
C VAL A 136 4.61 1.81 -1.81
N ALA A 137 5.70 2.24 -1.18
CA ALA A 137 7.04 1.70 -1.43
C ALA A 137 7.15 0.20 -1.10
N ILE A 138 6.22 -0.36 -0.33
CA ILE A 138 6.15 -1.80 -0.01
C ILE A 138 4.78 -2.40 -0.34
N CYS A 139 4.02 -1.72 -1.21
CA CYS A 139 2.63 -2.03 -1.53
C CYS A 139 2.19 -1.27 -2.81
N ALA A 140 2.17 -1.95 -3.95
CA ALA A 140 1.73 -1.44 -5.26
C ALA A 140 2.63 -0.38 -5.93
N GLY A 141 3.21 0.56 -5.19
CA GLY A 141 4.06 1.62 -5.76
C GLY A 141 5.38 1.08 -6.30
N ASN A 142 6.05 0.23 -5.52
CA ASN A 142 7.24 -0.49 -5.97
C ASN A 142 6.91 -1.43 -7.15
N THR A 143 5.74 -2.07 -7.15
CA THR A 143 5.26 -2.87 -8.28
C THR A 143 5.10 -2.01 -9.53
N ALA A 144 4.47 -0.84 -9.42
CA ALA A 144 4.30 0.07 -10.54
C ALA A 144 5.65 0.49 -11.14
N ALA A 145 6.63 0.82 -10.30
CA ALA A 145 7.99 1.15 -10.76
C ALA A 145 8.66 -0.03 -11.49
N VAL A 146 8.61 -1.25 -10.94
CA VAL A 146 9.21 -2.43 -11.59
C VAL A 146 8.48 -2.82 -12.88
N ASN A 147 7.15 -2.70 -12.93
CA ASN A 147 6.39 -2.96 -14.15
C ASN A 147 6.74 -1.94 -15.25
N ARG A 148 7.00 -0.68 -14.87
CA ARG A 148 7.50 0.34 -15.80
C ARG A 148 8.88 -0.01 -16.37
N LEU A 149 9.77 -0.62 -15.59
CA LEU A 149 11.06 -1.10 -16.09
C LEU A 149 10.90 -2.21 -17.15
N VAL A 150 9.86 -3.04 -17.05
CA VAL A 150 9.65 -4.18 -17.96
C VAL A 150 8.89 -3.80 -19.23
N TYR A 151 7.80 -3.05 -19.13
CA TYR A 151 7.01 -2.68 -20.31
C TYR A 151 6.52 -1.25 -20.28
N GLY A 152 6.86 -0.46 -19.27
CA GLY A 152 6.47 0.94 -19.22
C GLY A 152 5.01 1.15 -18.82
N TRP A 153 4.36 0.24 -18.12
CA TRP A 153 3.00 0.42 -17.57
C TRP A 153 2.91 -0.21 -16.20
N TYR A 154 1.77 -0.04 -15.55
CA TYR A 154 1.30 -0.95 -14.52
C TYR A 154 -0.07 -1.50 -14.97
N PRO A 155 -0.23 -2.81 -15.24
CA PRO A 155 -1.44 -3.34 -15.86
C PRO A 155 -2.60 -3.43 -14.88
N TYR A 156 -3.82 -3.52 -15.40
CA TYR A 156 -5.04 -3.74 -14.64
C TYR A 156 -5.79 -4.99 -15.17
N PRO A 157 -6.21 -5.92 -14.31
CA PRO A 157 -6.85 -7.16 -14.76
C PRO A 157 -8.25 -6.95 -15.36
N ASP A 158 -8.52 -7.50 -16.55
CA ASP A 158 -9.84 -7.51 -17.20
C ASP A 158 -10.75 -8.64 -16.64
N PHE A 159 -11.09 -8.55 -15.36
CA PHE A 159 -11.95 -9.52 -14.66
C PHE A 159 -13.26 -9.88 -15.40
N PRO A 160 -13.96 -8.95 -16.07
CA PRO A 160 -15.19 -9.28 -16.81
C PRO A 160 -15.01 -10.26 -17.97
N LYS A 161 -13.79 -10.41 -18.51
CA LYS A 161 -13.53 -11.20 -19.72
C LYS A 161 -12.48 -12.30 -19.55
N THR A 162 -11.79 -12.33 -18.41
CA THR A 162 -10.74 -13.33 -18.16
C THR A 162 -11.30 -14.74 -18.03
N ASN A 163 -10.49 -15.72 -18.44
CA ASN A 163 -10.77 -17.15 -18.34
C ASN A 163 -9.95 -17.83 -17.22
N CYS A 164 -8.95 -17.15 -16.66
CA CYS A 164 -8.16 -17.68 -15.56
C CYS A 164 -7.60 -16.55 -14.69
N ILE A 165 -7.71 -16.69 -13.37
CA ILE A 165 -7.21 -15.74 -12.37
C ILE A 165 -6.16 -16.44 -11.52
N VAL A 166 -5.01 -15.80 -11.33
CA VAL A 166 -3.94 -16.30 -10.47
C VAL A 166 -3.74 -15.37 -9.27
N LEU A 167 -4.00 -15.86 -8.07
CA LEU A 167 -3.80 -15.10 -6.83
C LEU A 167 -2.50 -15.52 -6.14
N PHE A 168 -1.56 -14.59 -6.02
CA PHE A 168 -0.32 -14.76 -5.25
C PHE A 168 -0.52 -14.28 -3.81
N GLY A 169 -1.05 -15.15 -2.94
CA GLY A 169 -1.27 -14.99 -1.49
C GLY A 169 -2.25 -13.89 -1.08
N HIS A 170 -2.60 -12.99 -1.99
CA HIS A 170 -3.63 -12.00 -1.80
C HIS A 170 -4.99 -12.68 -1.80
N ASN A 171 -5.72 -12.52 -0.69
CA ASN A 171 -6.99 -13.19 -0.45
C ASN A 171 -8.12 -12.17 -0.25
N PRO A 172 -8.67 -11.56 -1.34
CA PRO A 172 -9.89 -10.76 -1.26
C PRO A 172 -11.05 -11.55 -0.67
N LYS A 173 -11.83 -10.94 0.21
CA LYS A 173 -12.97 -11.53 0.94
C LYS A 173 -14.19 -10.60 0.90
N LYS A 174 -15.34 -11.10 1.34
CA LYS A 174 -16.57 -10.30 1.54
C LYS A 174 -16.30 -9.00 2.33
N HIS A 175 -15.38 -9.04 3.31
CA HIS A 175 -15.03 -7.89 4.13
C HIS A 175 -13.61 -7.34 3.90
N SER A 176 -12.91 -7.76 2.86
CA SER A 176 -11.58 -7.25 2.49
C SER A 176 -11.48 -7.15 0.97
N TRP A 177 -11.43 -5.93 0.43
CA TRP A 177 -11.46 -5.72 -1.03
C TRP A 177 -12.68 -6.38 -1.70
N THR A 178 -13.86 -6.10 -1.15
CA THR A 178 -15.16 -6.64 -1.60
C THR A 178 -15.37 -6.53 -3.12
N PRO A 179 -15.01 -5.43 -3.83
CA PRO A 179 -15.17 -5.36 -5.28
C PRO A 179 -14.36 -6.41 -6.04
N ILE A 180 -13.15 -6.70 -5.59
CA ILE A 180 -12.27 -7.70 -6.21
C ILE A 180 -12.75 -9.11 -5.88
N TYR A 181 -13.15 -9.36 -4.62
CA TYR A 181 -13.82 -10.61 -4.24
C TYR A 181 -15.02 -10.90 -5.13
N ASN A 182 -15.93 -9.92 -5.27
CA ASN A 182 -17.11 -10.02 -6.11
C ASN A 182 -16.74 -10.24 -7.60
N ALA A 183 -15.70 -9.57 -8.10
CA ALA A 183 -15.22 -9.75 -9.46
C ALA A 183 -14.70 -11.17 -9.73
N ILE A 184 -13.97 -11.76 -8.78
CA ILE A 184 -13.49 -13.15 -8.86
C ILE A 184 -14.68 -14.12 -8.86
N ARG A 185 -15.64 -13.95 -7.95
CA ARG A 185 -16.82 -14.83 -7.89
C ARG A 185 -17.62 -14.80 -9.20
N ARG A 186 -17.87 -13.61 -9.77
CA ARG A 186 -18.55 -13.48 -11.07
C ARG A 186 -17.75 -14.07 -12.24
N ALA A 187 -16.42 -14.07 -12.16
CA ALA A 187 -15.60 -14.73 -13.16
C ALA A 187 -15.74 -16.26 -13.06
N GLN A 188 -15.75 -16.81 -11.85
CA GLN A 188 -15.98 -18.25 -11.64
C GLN A 188 -17.39 -18.68 -12.04
N GLU A 189 -18.43 -17.87 -11.78
CA GLU A 189 -19.80 -18.14 -12.27
C GLU A 189 -19.87 -18.24 -13.81
N ARG A 190 -18.99 -17.53 -14.51
CA ARG A 190 -18.83 -17.62 -15.97
C ARG A 190 -17.95 -18.80 -16.42
N GLY A 191 -17.32 -19.50 -15.49
CA GLY A 191 -16.45 -20.64 -15.75
C GLY A 191 -14.95 -20.34 -15.78
N ALA A 192 -14.52 -19.14 -15.38
CA ALA A 192 -13.10 -18.81 -15.28
C ALA A 192 -12.42 -19.64 -14.20
N LYS A 193 -11.20 -20.10 -14.48
CA LYS A 193 -10.34 -20.85 -13.57
C LYS A 193 -9.75 -19.98 -12.48
N LEU A 194 -9.56 -20.54 -11.30
CA LEU A 194 -8.88 -19.87 -10.18
C LEU A 194 -7.69 -20.72 -9.71
N ILE A 195 -6.49 -20.14 -9.77
CA ILE A 195 -5.26 -20.69 -9.22
C ILE A 195 -4.85 -19.83 -8.03
N VAL A 196 -4.57 -20.44 -6.88
CA VAL A 196 -4.16 -19.74 -5.65
C VAL A 196 -2.83 -20.26 -5.14
N LEU A 197 -1.87 -19.37 -4.99
CA LEU A 197 -0.58 -19.61 -4.36
C LEU A 197 -0.63 -19.00 -2.97
N ASP A 198 -0.83 -19.79 -1.93
CA ASP A 198 -0.89 -19.32 -0.54
C ASP A 198 -0.36 -20.44 0.35
N PRO A 199 0.60 -20.19 1.26
CA PRO A 199 1.03 -21.21 2.23
C PRO A 199 -0.15 -21.79 3.03
N ARG A 200 -1.18 -20.98 3.26
CA ARG A 200 -2.40 -21.37 3.96
C ARG A 200 -3.46 -21.86 2.99
N ARG A 201 -4.34 -22.72 3.49
CA ARG A 201 -5.58 -23.06 2.80
C ARG A 201 -6.64 -21.97 3.04
N SER A 202 -6.43 -20.81 2.43
CA SER A 202 -7.32 -19.66 2.57
C SER A 202 -8.67 -19.85 1.88
N GLU A 203 -9.65 -18.97 2.16
CA GLU A 203 -10.99 -19.02 1.55
C GLU A 203 -10.96 -19.09 0.02
N ASN A 204 -10.13 -18.28 -0.65
CA ASN A 204 -10.00 -18.40 -2.10
C ASN A 204 -9.31 -19.70 -2.52
N ALA A 205 -8.37 -20.22 -1.72
CA ALA A 205 -7.70 -21.50 -2.00
C ALA A 205 -8.66 -22.70 -1.89
N GLU A 206 -9.61 -22.67 -0.95
CA GLU A 206 -10.67 -23.69 -0.84
C GLU A 206 -11.60 -23.69 -2.06
N LEU A 207 -11.80 -22.51 -2.65
CA LEU A 207 -12.68 -22.29 -3.81
C LEU A 207 -11.91 -22.31 -5.14
N ALA A 208 -10.61 -22.62 -5.13
CA ALA A 208 -9.75 -22.63 -6.31
C ALA A 208 -9.83 -23.95 -7.06
N ASP A 209 -9.62 -23.91 -8.38
CA ASP A 209 -9.37 -25.12 -9.18
C ASP A 209 -8.02 -25.74 -8.81
N LEU A 210 -7.01 -24.92 -8.48
CA LEU A 210 -5.71 -25.35 -7.99
C LEU A 210 -5.21 -24.47 -6.84
N TRP A 211 -4.76 -25.12 -5.77
CA TRP A 211 -4.07 -24.49 -4.65
C TRP A 211 -2.63 -24.99 -4.57
N LEU A 212 -1.67 -24.06 -4.54
CA LEU A 212 -0.26 -24.33 -4.36
C LEU A 212 0.17 -23.86 -2.96
N PRO A 213 0.43 -24.78 -2.00
CA PRO A 213 0.84 -24.46 -0.63
C PRO A 213 2.33 -24.16 -0.54
N LEU A 214 2.80 -23.17 -1.30
CA LEU A 214 4.21 -22.81 -1.33
C LEU A 214 4.72 -22.20 -0.03
N ARG A 215 6.01 -22.36 0.23
CA ARG A 215 6.73 -21.74 1.35
C ARG A 215 6.64 -20.20 1.27
N PRO A 216 6.39 -19.49 2.38
CA PRO A 216 6.38 -18.03 2.39
C PRO A 216 7.67 -17.46 1.78
N GLY A 217 7.55 -16.54 0.82
CA GLY A 217 8.68 -15.87 0.20
C GLY A 217 9.27 -16.56 -1.03
N SER A 218 8.75 -17.73 -1.42
CA SER A 218 9.26 -18.52 -2.56
C SER A 218 8.58 -18.23 -3.91
N ASP A 219 7.78 -17.17 -4.01
CA ASP A 219 6.97 -16.86 -5.19
C ASP A 219 7.80 -16.68 -6.48
N ALA A 220 8.98 -16.05 -6.39
CA ALA A 220 9.90 -15.94 -7.53
C ALA A 220 10.35 -17.32 -8.04
N ALA A 221 10.68 -18.26 -7.14
CA ALA A 221 11.05 -19.61 -7.52
C ALA A 221 9.88 -20.35 -8.19
N MET A 222 8.65 -20.16 -7.69
CA MET A 222 7.45 -20.71 -8.32
C MET A 222 7.26 -20.19 -9.75
N CYS A 223 7.43 -18.88 -9.98
CA CYS A 223 7.34 -18.32 -11.32
C CYS A 223 8.42 -18.88 -12.26
N PHE A 224 9.64 -19.12 -11.79
CA PHE A 224 10.66 -19.83 -12.59
C PHE A 224 10.21 -21.24 -12.97
N GLY A 225 9.62 -22.00 -12.04
CA GLY A 225 9.08 -23.33 -12.35
C GLY A 225 7.97 -23.29 -13.40
N TRP A 226 7.12 -22.27 -13.36
CA TRP A 226 6.10 -22.08 -14.40
C TRP A 226 6.72 -21.75 -15.75
N LEU A 227 7.70 -20.84 -15.78
CA LEU A 227 8.43 -20.53 -17.02
C LEU A 227 9.14 -21.76 -17.56
N LYS A 228 9.74 -22.60 -16.72
CA LYS A 228 10.41 -23.84 -17.16
C LYS A 228 9.45 -24.72 -17.94
N VAL A 229 8.27 -24.98 -17.39
CA VAL A 229 7.22 -25.80 -18.03
C VAL A 229 6.71 -25.14 -19.31
N ILE A 230 6.39 -23.83 -19.26
CA ILE A 230 5.84 -23.10 -20.40
C ILE A 230 6.83 -23.04 -21.57
N LEU A 231 8.13 -22.91 -21.29
CA LEU A 231 9.18 -22.85 -22.31
C LEU A 231 9.51 -24.23 -22.87
N ASP A 232 9.63 -25.26 -22.02
CA ASP A 232 9.93 -26.63 -22.45
C ASP A 232 8.81 -27.23 -23.31
N GLU A 233 7.55 -26.95 -22.94
CA GLU A 233 6.37 -27.42 -23.67
C GLU A 233 5.93 -26.44 -24.77
N GLU A 234 6.68 -25.35 -24.97
CA GLU A 234 6.40 -24.30 -25.97
C GLU A 234 4.98 -23.71 -25.90
N LEU A 235 4.43 -23.54 -24.70
CA LEU A 235 3.08 -23.03 -24.43
C LEU A 235 2.96 -21.49 -24.50
N TYR A 236 4.02 -20.80 -24.87
CA TYR A 236 4.07 -19.34 -24.98
C TYR A 236 3.65 -18.85 -26.38
N ASP A 237 3.19 -17.60 -26.47
CA ASP A 237 2.88 -16.94 -27.74
C ASP A 237 4.18 -16.58 -28.48
N LYS A 238 4.63 -17.49 -29.35
CA LYS A 238 5.85 -17.33 -30.16
C LYS A 238 5.82 -16.05 -31.00
N ALA A 239 4.65 -15.67 -31.54
CA ALA A 239 4.51 -14.51 -32.40
C ALA A 239 4.58 -13.19 -31.62
N PHE A 240 4.05 -13.16 -30.39
CA PHE A 240 4.24 -12.04 -29.48
C PHE A 240 5.70 -11.93 -29.05
N VAL A 241 6.31 -13.03 -28.60
CA VAL A 241 7.71 -13.06 -28.15
C VAL A 241 8.65 -12.53 -29.23
N GLN A 242 8.53 -13.01 -30.46
CA GLN A 242 9.41 -12.60 -31.55
C GLN A 242 9.29 -11.11 -31.91
N ARG A 243 8.08 -10.54 -31.83
CA ARG A 243 7.81 -9.17 -32.30
C ARG A 243 7.92 -8.11 -31.20
N TRP A 244 7.59 -8.48 -29.97
CA TRP A 244 7.27 -7.53 -28.91
C TRP A 244 8.14 -7.70 -27.66
N THR A 245 9.17 -8.54 -27.70
CA THR A 245 10.05 -8.75 -26.54
C THR A 245 11.52 -8.56 -26.88
N LYS A 246 12.31 -8.21 -25.86
CA LYS A 246 13.77 -8.13 -25.90
C LYS A 246 14.35 -9.01 -24.79
N GLY A 247 15.39 -9.77 -25.11
CA GLY A 247 16.10 -10.61 -24.13
C GLY A 247 15.52 -12.01 -23.89
N PHE A 248 14.67 -12.51 -24.79
CA PHE A 248 14.02 -13.82 -24.62
C PHE A 248 15.01 -15.00 -24.52
N GLU A 249 16.02 -15.08 -25.39
CA GLU A 249 17.01 -16.16 -25.34
C GLU A 249 17.83 -16.15 -24.05
N ALA A 250 18.19 -14.96 -23.56
CA ALA A 250 18.91 -14.82 -22.30
C ALA A 250 18.04 -15.24 -21.11
N LEU A 251 16.75 -14.89 -21.12
CA LEU A 251 15.79 -15.37 -20.13
C LEU A 251 15.63 -16.89 -20.20
N LYS A 252 15.52 -17.48 -21.39
CA LYS A 252 15.40 -18.92 -21.58
C LYS A 252 16.60 -19.65 -20.97
N ALA A 253 17.82 -19.15 -21.22
CA ALA A 253 19.04 -19.68 -20.59
C ALA A 253 19.00 -19.57 -19.06
N ARG A 254 18.54 -18.44 -18.49
CA ARG A 254 18.37 -18.26 -17.04
C ARG A 254 17.37 -19.26 -16.45
N VAL A 255 16.28 -19.57 -17.14
CA VAL A 255 15.25 -20.50 -16.66
C VAL A 255 15.79 -21.94 -16.55
N GLU A 256 16.81 -22.32 -17.34
CA GLU A 256 17.47 -23.63 -17.21
C GLU A 256 18.16 -23.84 -15.86
N GLU A 257 18.51 -22.76 -15.15
CA GLU A 257 19.03 -22.85 -13.78
C GLU A 257 17.97 -23.33 -12.77
N PHE A 258 16.68 -23.37 -13.16
CA PHE A 258 15.54 -23.70 -12.30
C PHE A 258 14.77 -24.93 -12.80
N PRO A 259 15.41 -26.11 -12.84
CA PRO A 259 14.68 -27.35 -13.09
C PRO A 259 13.64 -27.59 -11.99
N LEU A 260 12.58 -28.34 -12.31
CA LEU A 260 11.43 -28.51 -11.40
C LEU A 260 11.80 -29.16 -10.05
N ASP A 261 12.83 -30.00 -9.99
CA ASP A 261 13.31 -30.57 -8.73
C ASP A 261 13.90 -29.48 -7.80
N ARG A 262 14.61 -28.50 -8.37
CA ARG A 262 15.12 -27.34 -7.62
C ARG A 262 13.96 -26.48 -7.15
N VAL A 263 13.01 -26.17 -8.03
CA VAL A 263 11.84 -25.34 -7.67
C VAL A 263 11.01 -26.03 -6.58
N ALA A 264 10.81 -27.33 -6.67
CA ALA A 264 10.11 -28.11 -5.64
C ALA A 264 10.80 -28.01 -4.27
N ARG A 265 12.15 -28.09 -4.23
CA ARG A 265 12.90 -27.89 -2.97
C ARG A 265 12.73 -26.49 -2.40
N LEU A 266 12.79 -25.45 -3.24
CA LEU A 266 12.69 -24.05 -2.80
C LEU A 266 11.28 -23.68 -2.32
N THR A 267 10.26 -24.23 -2.96
CA THR A 267 8.85 -23.89 -2.73
C THR A 267 8.14 -24.86 -1.78
N GLY A 268 8.63 -26.09 -1.61
CA GLY A 268 7.92 -27.15 -0.91
C GLY A 268 6.75 -27.74 -1.68
N VAL A 269 6.57 -27.40 -2.97
CA VAL A 269 5.46 -27.88 -3.81
C VAL A 269 5.95 -28.98 -4.75
N ALA A 270 5.15 -30.03 -4.92
CA ALA A 270 5.48 -31.16 -5.79
C ALA A 270 5.67 -30.71 -7.26
N PRO A 271 6.69 -31.23 -7.99
CA PRO A 271 6.93 -30.90 -9.41
C PRO A 271 5.69 -31.05 -10.30
N GLU A 272 4.86 -32.06 -10.05
CA GLU A 272 3.66 -32.37 -10.83
C GLU A 272 2.60 -31.29 -10.68
N LEU A 273 2.42 -30.77 -9.46
CA LEU A 273 1.47 -29.69 -9.17
C LEU A 273 1.96 -28.36 -9.75
N ILE A 274 3.27 -28.11 -9.71
CA ILE A 274 3.89 -26.93 -10.36
C ILE A 274 3.60 -26.98 -11.87
N ALA A 275 3.87 -28.12 -12.52
CA ALA A 275 3.61 -28.29 -13.95
C ALA A 275 2.12 -28.18 -14.30
N GLN A 276 1.24 -28.77 -13.49
CA GLN A 276 -0.21 -28.68 -13.69
C GLN A 276 -0.69 -27.22 -13.64
N ALA A 277 -0.22 -26.43 -12.68
CA ALA A 277 -0.60 -25.03 -12.56
C ALA A 277 -0.07 -24.17 -13.71
N ALA A 278 1.18 -24.38 -14.14
CA ALA A 278 1.77 -23.69 -15.28
C ALA A 278 1.00 -23.96 -16.58
N ARG A 279 0.65 -25.24 -16.83
CA ARG A 279 -0.17 -25.63 -17.98
C ARG A 279 -1.57 -25.03 -17.90
N MET A 280 -2.22 -25.04 -16.74
CA MET A 280 -3.54 -24.43 -16.56
C MET A 280 -3.50 -22.93 -16.87
N TYR A 281 -2.50 -22.21 -16.34
CA TYR A 281 -2.33 -20.78 -16.58
C TYR A 281 -2.17 -20.46 -18.08
N ALA A 282 -1.30 -21.20 -18.78
CA ALA A 282 -1.01 -20.96 -20.20
C ALA A 282 -2.12 -21.43 -21.15
N ALA A 283 -2.79 -22.54 -20.84
CA ALA A 283 -3.80 -23.14 -21.71
C ALA A 283 -5.22 -22.58 -21.50
N SER A 284 -5.52 -22.04 -20.32
CA SER A 284 -6.87 -21.53 -20.01
C SER A 284 -7.08 -20.08 -20.48
N GLY A 285 -6.06 -19.39 -20.97
CA GLY A 285 -6.09 -17.95 -21.17
C GLY A 285 -7.15 -17.40 -22.15
N PRO A 286 -7.30 -16.07 -22.25
CA PRO A 286 -6.50 -15.04 -21.59
C PRO A 286 -6.60 -15.06 -20.05
N SER A 287 -5.44 -15.02 -19.40
CA SER A 287 -5.30 -15.14 -17.95
C SER A 287 -4.83 -13.81 -17.34
N VAL A 288 -5.25 -13.54 -16.10
CA VAL A 288 -4.81 -12.37 -15.33
C VAL A 288 -4.08 -12.80 -14.06
N ILE A 289 -3.11 -11.99 -13.66
CA ILE A 289 -2.43 -12.10 -12.38
C ILE A 289 -2.70 -10.79 -11.63
N PRO A 290 -3.80 -10.65 -10.87
CA PRO A 290 -4.08 -9.42 -10.15
C PRO A 290 -2.94 -9.04 -9.19
N TRP A 291 -2.81 -7.74 -8.92
CA TRP A 291 -1.83 -7.24 -7.97
C TRP A 291 -1.96 -7.90 -6.59
N THR A 292 -0.81 -8.03 -5.92
CA THR A 292 -0.68 -8.55 -4.57
C THR A 292 0.40 -7.79 -3.79
N PRO A 293 0.21 -7.54 -2.48
CA PRO A 293 1.29 -7.04 -1.62
C PRO A 293 2.30 -8.13 -1.23
N ILE A 294 2.07 -9.40 -1.56
CA ILE A 294 2.91 -10.51 -1.10
C ILE A 294 4.28 -10.47 -1.77
N THR A 295 4.32 -10.32 -3.09
CA THR A 295 5.57 -10.20 -3.86
C THR A 295 6.20 -8.81 -3.76
N ASP A 296 5.49 -7.82 -3.21
CA ASP A 296 6.01 -6.48 -2.87
C ASP A 296 6.80 -6.44 -1.56
N GLN A 297 6.92 -7.56 -0.85
CA GLN A 297 7.44 -7.58 0.53
C GLN A 297 8.42 -8.74 0.72
N GLN A 298 9.26 -8.97 -0.28
CA GLN A 298 10.19 -10.10 -0.36
C GLN A 298 11.59 -9.62 -0.73
N ARG A 299 12.61 -10.32 -0.24
CA ARG A 299 14.01 -10.09 -0.65
C ARG A 299 14.31 -10.39 -2.13
N ASN A 300 13.38 -11.08 -2.79
CA ASN A 300 13.37 -11.37 -4.23
C ASN A 300 12.22 -10.65 -4.95
N SER A 301 11.71 -9.55 -4.38
CA SER A 301 10.54 -8.84 -4.88
C SER A 301 10.71 -8.36 -6.31
N THR A 302 11.82 -7.70 -6.65
CA THR A 302 12.07 -7.25 -8.01
C THR A 302 11.98 -8.41 -8.99
N SER A 303 12.61 -9.54 -8.64
CA SER A 303 12.57 -10.74 -9.47
C SER A 303 11.17 -11.33 -9.58
N ALA A 304 10.45 -11.50 -8.47
CA ALA A 304 9.07 -12.00 -8.47
C ALA A 304 8.15 -11.14 -9.36
N ILE A 305 8.21 -9.83 -9.22
CA ILE A 305 7.40 -8.89 -10.00
C ILE A 305 7.77 -8.97 -11.49
N ARG A 306 9.07 -8.99 -11.83
CA ARG A 306 9.51 -9.12 -13.23
C ARG A 306 9.13 -10.47 -13.85
N LEU A 307 9.13 -11.55 -13.07
CA LEU A 307 8.70 -12.87 -13.52
C LEU A 307 7.18 -12.92 -13.74
N MET A 308 6.38 -12.29 -12.88
CA MET A 308 4.94 -12.11 -13.13
C MET A 308 4.69 -11.29 -14.41
N CYS A 309 5.45 -10.22 -14.64
CA CYS A 309 5.40 -9.45 -15.89
C CYS A 309 5.74 -10.32 -17.11
N THR A 310 6.77 -11.15 -16.98
CA THR A 310 7.21 -12.10 -18.02
C THR A 310 6.13 -13.11 -18.34
N LEU A 311 5.51 -13.74 -17.34
CA LEU A 311 4.42 -14.70 -17.52
C LEU A 311 3.22 -14.09 -18.27
N ARG A 312 2.85 -12.84 -17.95
CA ARG A 312 1.79 -12.13 -18.68
C ARG A 312 2.18 -11.86 -20.14
N ALA A 313 3.43 -11.43 -20.34
CA ALA A 313 3.94 -11.04 -21.65
C ALA A 313 4.10 -12.23 -22.60
N ILE A 314 4.86 -13.25 -22.21
CA ILE A 314 5.20 -14.35 -23.12
C ILE A 314 3.98 -15.20 -23.47
N CYS A 315 2.96 -15.27 -22.60
CA CYS A 315 1.71 -15.95 -22.89
C CYS A 315 0.72 -15.09 -23.73
N GLY A 316 1.10 -13.87 -24.13
CA GLY A 316 0.29 -13.02 -24.99
C GLY A 316 -0.92 -12.39 -24.28
N TYR A 317 -0.87 -12.22 -22.96
CA TYR A 317 -1.99 -11.70 -22.16
C TYR A 317 -1.93 -10.19 -21.92
N LEU A 318 -0.90 -9.50 -22.42
CA LEU A 318 -0.82 -8.04 -22.31
C LEU A 318 -1.75 -7.34 -23.31
N ASP A 319 -2.58 -6.45 -22.77
CA ASP A 319 -3.48 -5.57 -23.49
C ASP A 319 -4.45 -6.27 -24.45
N VAL A 320 -4.98 -7.43 -24.07
CA VAL A 320 -6.00 -8.18 -24.82
C VAL A 320 -7.29 -8.34 -24.00
N PRO A 321 -8.46 -8.55 -24.65
CA PRO A 321 -9.70 -8.82 -23.93
C PRO A 321 -9.55 -10.04 -23.00
N GLY A 322 -9.84 -9.85 -21.71
CA GLY A 322 -9.69 -10.88 -20.68
C GLY A 322 -8.26 -11.09 -20.15
N GLY A 323 -7.28 -10.36 -20.67
CA GLY A 323 -5.93 -10.30 -20.15
C GLY A 323 -5.71 -9.06 -19.27
N GLU A 324 -4.50 -8.54 -19.32
CA GLU A 324 -3.99 -7.44 -18.52
C GLU A 324 -4.08 -6.12 -19.29
N VAL A 325 -5.03 -5.26 -18.93
CA VAL A 325 -5.25 -3.97 -19.60
C VAL A 325 -4.10 -3.01 -19.29
N LEU A 326 -3.49 -2.48 -20.32
CA LEU A 326 -2.53 -1.39 -20.18
C LEU A 326 -3.30 -0.07 -20.23
N HIS A 327 -3.72 0.47 -19.09
CA HIS A 327 -4.37 1.79 -19.08
C HIS A 327 -3.39 2.91 -19.47
N GLY A 328 -3.82 4.16 -19.36
CA GLY A 328 -2.93 5.32 -19.40
C GLY A 328 -3.62 6.46 -18.69
N PHE A 329 -3.08 7.67 -18.82
CA PHE A 329 -3.79 8.83 -18.33
C PHE A 329 -5.10 9.06 -19.09
N HIS A 330 -6.06 9.66 -18.40
CA HIS A 330 -7.23 10.21 -19.06
C HIS A 330 -6.80 11.36 -19.96
N ARG A 331 -7.33 11.44 -21.19
CA ARG A 331 -6.89 12.44 -22.16
C ARG A 331 -7.39 13.83 -21.81
N ASP A 332 -8.62 13.89 -21.29
CA ASP A 332 -9.35 15.13 -21.12
C ASP A 332 -9.50 15.55 -19.66
N ILE A 333 -8.76 14.95 -18.72
CA ILE A 333 -8.74 15.37 -17.31
C ILE A 333 -7.28 15.56 -16.90
N ILE A 334 -6.99 16.64 -16.18
CA ILE A 334 -5.64 16.90 -15.68
C ILE A 334 -5.34 15.91 -14.55
N HIS A 335 -4.34 15.09 -14.77
CA HIS A 335 -3.90 14.09 -13.81
C HIS A 335 -2.96 14.70 -12.77
N GLU A 336 -2.88 14.11 -11.58
CA GLU A 336 -2.06 14.67 -10.50
C GLU A 336 -0.61 14.84 -10.91
N SER A 337 -0.03 13.94 -11.72
CA SER A 337 1.35 14.12 -12.16
C SER A 337 1.62 15.43 -12.89
N GLU A 338 0.66 15.99 -13.64
CA GLU A 338 0.85 17.33 -14.24
C GLU A 338 0.96 18.44 -13.18
N LEU A 339 0.29 18.25 -12.04
CA LEU A 339 0.29 19.20 -10.92
C LEU A 339 1.54 19.05 -10.04
N GLU A 340 2.17 17.87 -10.02
CA GLU A 340 3.32 17.54 -9.17
C GLU A 340 4.61 18.31 -9.54
N MET A 341 4.75 18.80 -10.78
CA MET A 341 5.91 19.59 -11.25
C MET A 341 7.28 18.92 -11.02
N HIS A 342 7.44 17.66 -11.39
CA HIS A 342 8.71 16.94 -11.21
C HIS A 342 9.89 17.59 -11.94
N GLU A 343 9.63 18.26 -13.07
CA GLU A 343 10.60 19.01 -13.86
C GLU A 343 11.18 20.22 -13.11
N ALA A 344 10.51 20.74 -12.08
CA ALA A 344 11.01 21.85 -11.28
C ALA A 344 12.14 21.43 -10.32
N LEU A 345 12.23 20.15 -9.96
CA LEU A 345 13.27 19.63 -9.09
C LEU A 345 14.58 19.47 -9.88
N SER A 346 15.60 20.27 -9.56
CA SER A 346 16.89 20.23 -10.26
C SER A 346 17.56 18.84 -10.24
N ALA A 347 18.35 18.52 -11.27
CA ALA A 347 19.10 17.26 -11.32
C ALA A 347 20.04 17.07 -10.11
N THR A 348 20.62 18.16 -9.60
CA THR A 348 21.45 18.14 -8.37
C THR A 348 20.64 17.69 -7.15
N GLN A 349 19.40 18.17 -7.00
CA GLN A 349 18.54 17.74 -5.90
C GLN A 349 18.00 16.32 -6.13
N GLN A 350 17.65 15.95 -7.37
CA GLN A 350 17.28 14.57 -7.70
C GLN A 350 18.39 13.57 -7.31
N ALA A 351 19.66 13.93 -7.54
CA ALA A 351 20.81 13.10 -7.17
C ALA A 351 20.98 12.92 -5.65
N LYS A 352 20.47 13.85 -4.82
CA LYS A 352 20.49 13.71 -3.36
C LYS A 352 19.41 12.78 -2.83
N GLN A 353 18.47 12.31 -3.65
CA GLN A 353 17.36 11.47 -3.19
C GLN A 353 17.85 10.26 -2.40
N LEU A 354 17.43 10.14 -1.14
CA LEU A 354 17.94 9.09 -0.25
C LEU A 354 17.62 7.70 -0.81
N GLY A 355 18.66 6.86 -0.94
CA GLY A 355 18.58 5.52 -1.50
C GLY A 355 18.85 5.41 -3.00
N CYS A 356 19.01 6.51 -3.74
CA CYS A 356 19.27 6.49 -5.18
C CYS A 356 20.56 5.74 -5.59
N GLU A 357 21.56 5.66 -4.70
CA GLU A 357 22.79 4.93 -4.99
C GLU A 357 22.67 3.43 -4.77
N ALA A 358 22.04 3.01 -3.66
CA ALA A 358 21.97 1.60 -3.29
C ALA A 358 20.75 0.88 -3.88
N HIS A 359 19.62 1.58 -4.03
CA HIS A 359 18.31 1.02 -4.30
C HIS A 359 17.51 1.90 -5.27
N PRO A 360 17.97 2.07 -6.52
CA PRO A 360 17.46 3.10 -7.42
C PRO A 360 16.09 2.81 -8.05
N ALA A 361 15.54 1.59 -7.92
CA ALA A 361 14.48 1.10 -8.81
C ALA A 361 13.28 2.04 -8.96
N PHE A 362 12.83 2.70 -7.88
CA PHE A 362 11.73 3.66 -7.92
C PHE A 362 12.16 5.12 -7.68
N THR A 363 13.46 5.39 -7.66
CA THR A 363 14.02 6.74 -7.47
C THR A 363 14.08 7.51 -8.80
N TYR A 364 14.39 8.81 -8.75
CA TYR A 364 14.66 9.60 -9.96
C TYR A 364 15.75 8.98 -10.84
N ARG A 365 16.79 8.37 -10.25
CA ARG A 365 17.93 7.78 -10.98
C ARG A 365 17.49 6.74 -12.02
N ALA A 366 16.53 5.88 -11.67
CA ALA A 366 15.97 4.91 -12.61
C ALA A 366 14.80 5.50 -13.40
N MET A 367 13.83 6.10 -12.71
CA MET A 367 12.56 6.49 -13.33
C MET A 367 12.69 7.63 -14.35
N ALA A 368 13.65 8.54 -14.18
CA ALA A 368 13.89 9.63 -15.15
C ALA A 368 14.36 9.11 -16.52
N ARG A 369 15.00 7.92 -16.56
CA ARG A 369 15.41 7.26 -17.82
C ARG A 369 14.22 6.79 -18.65
N LEU A 370 13.04 6.71 -18.03
CA LEU A 370 11.78 6.36 -18.70
C LEU A 370 10.99 7.59 -19.19
N SER A 371 11.51 8.81 -19.03
CA SER A 371 10.82 10.06 -19.44
C SER A 371 10.55 10.16 -20.94
N GLY A 372 11.57 9.89 -21.77
CA GLY A 372 11.43 9.87 -23.23
C GLY A 372 10.39 8.84 -23.72
N PRO A 373 10.50 7.56 -23.29
CA PRO A 373 9.47 6.55 -23.56
C PRO A 373 8.07 6.92 -23.05
N ALA A 374 7.98 7.49 -21.85
CA ALA A 374 6.72 7.96 -21.28
C ALA A 374 6.07 9.06 -22.15
N LYS A 375 6.85 10.05 -22.60
CA LYS A 375 6.38 11.10 -23.50
C LYS A 375 5.88 10.53 -24.83
N ARG A 376 6.61 9.57 -25.41
CA ARG A 376 6.21 8.91 -26.67
C ARG A 376 4.84 8.24 -26.56
N VAL A 377 4.59 7.57 -25.45
CA VAL A 377 3.41 6.71 -25.29
C VAL A 377 2.21 7.44 -24.68
N TRP A 378 2.46 8.25 -23.65
CA TRP A 378 1.42 8.92 -22.86
C TRP A 378 1.32 10.42 -23.13
N GLY A 379 2.24 11.01 -23.89
CA GLY A 379 2.31 12.46 -24.10
C GLY A 379 2.85 13.23 -22.90
N TYR A 380 3.32 12.54 -21.85
CA TYR A 380 3.77 13.15 -20.59
C TYR A 380 5.06 12.48 -20.07
N GLU A 381 6.00 13.28 -19.58
CA GLU A 381 7.37 12.85 -19.24
C GLU A 381 7.53 12.25 -17.84
N TRP A 382 6.74 12.71 -16.85
CA TRP A 382 6.97 12.39 -15.44
C TRP A 382 5.82 11.61 -14.79
N PRO A 383 5.35 10.50 -15.38
CA PRO A 383 4.22 9.77 -14.83
C PRO A 383 4.55 9.22 -13.43
N ASN A 384 3.71 9.52 -12.45
CA ASN A 384 3.84 9.03 -11.09
C ASN A 384 2.78 7.95 -10.78
N LEU A 385 2.93 6.79 -11.41
CA LEU A 385 1.95 5.71 -11.29
C LEU A 385 1.89 5.19 -9.84
N ILE A 386 0.67 5.12 -9.29
CA ILE A 386 0.37 4.68 -7.91
C ILE A 386 1.09 5.52 -6.85
N THR A 387 1.53 6.74 -7.19
CA THR A 387 2.44 7.54 -6.34
C THR A 387 3.78 6.86 -6.06
N GLY A 388 4.06 5.76 -6.77
CA GLY A 388 5.17 4.84 -6.54
C GLY A 388 6.41 5.15 -7.36
N SER A 389 6.45 6.28 -8.07
CA SER A 389 7.60 6.69 -8.87
C SER A 389 8.28 7.91 -8.25
N TYR A 390 9.59 7.99 -8.44
CA TYR A 390 10.42 9.07 -7.93
C TYR A 390 10.39 9.20 -6.39
N MET A 391 10.31 8.08 -5.68
CA MET A 391 10.33 8.03 -4.21
C MET A 391 11.76 7.87 -3.68
N ALA A 392 12.03 8.43 -2.51
CA ALA A 392 13.19 8.02 -1.73
C ALA A 392 12.98 6.62 -1.14
N ASN A 393 14.06 5.91 -0.83
CA ASN A 393 13.99 4.64 -0.13
C ASN A 393 13.66 4.86 1.36
N PRO A 394 12.58 4.28 1.91
CA PRO A 394 12.18 4.52 3.30
C PRO A 394 13.28 4.21 4.32
N SER A 395 13.97 3.08 4.17
CA SER A 395 15.02 2.66 5.10
C SER A 395 16.22 3.62 5.06
N ALA A 396 16.62 4.10 3.88
CA ALA A 396 17.63 5.14 3.73
C ALA A 396 17.21 6.48 4.36
N VAL A 397 15.94 6.87 4.20
CA VAL A 397 15.39 8.09 4.84
C VAL A 397 15.47 7.99 6.35
N PHE A 398 15.02 6.88 6.95
CA PHE A 398 15.07 6.73 8.40
C PHE A 398 16.50 6.65 8.95
N ARG A 399 17.46 6.06 8.20
CA ARG A 399 18.88 6.11 8.57
C ARG A 399 19.44 7.52 8.51
N ALA A 400 19.15 8.31 7.47
CA ALA A 400 19.59 9.70 7.41
C ALA A 400 18.97 10.57 8.52
N MET A 401 17.69 10.37 8.84
CA MET A 401 17.03 11.00 9.98
C MET A 401 17.69 10.62 11.32
N ALA A 402 18.03 9.35 11.50
CA ALA A 402 18.63 8.85 12.73
C ALA A 402 20.11 9.21 12.87
N ASP A 403 20.88 9.23 11.79
CA ASP A 403 22.34 9.21 11.84
C ASP A 403 22.97 10.41 11.12
N SER A 404 22.18 11.21 10.42
CA SER A 404 22.64 12.37 9.62
C SER A 404 23.63 12.00 8.51
N ASP A 405 23.53 10.77 8.01
CA ASP A 405 24.35 10.20 6.94
C ASP A 405 23.43 9.67 5.82
N PRO A 406 23.64 10.03 4.54
CA PRO A 406 24.73 10.86 3.99
C PRO A 406 24.64 12.36 4.29
N TYR A 407 23.49 12.83 4.80
CA TYR A 407 23.27 14.20 5.23
C TYR A 407 22.12 14.25 6.26
N PRO A 408 21.99 15.34 7.05
CA PRO A 408 20.93 15.46 8.03
C PRO A 408 19.54 15.64 7.41
N VAL A 409 18.58 14.84 7.86
CA VAL A 409 17.14 15.11 7.74
C VAL A 409 16.64 15.58 9.10
N ARG A 410 16.04 16.78 9.14
CA ARG A 410 15.66 17.50 10.37
C ARG A 410 14.19 17.87 10.46
N ALA A 411 13.48 17.91 9.33
CA ALA A 411 12.04 18.05 9.30
C ALA A 411 11.39 16.79 8.71
N PHE A 412 10.34 16.30 9.39
CA PHE A 412 9.59 15.14 8.93
C PHE A 412 8.08 15.38 8.99
N PHE A 413 7.42 15.38 7.84
CA PHE A 413 5.96 15.52 7.78
C PHE A 413 5.32 14.16 7.50
N THR A 414 4.24 13.86 8.20
CA THR A 414 3.46 12.64 8.00
C THR A 414 1.98 12.91 7.83
N LEU A 415 1.38 12.42 6.75
CA LEU A 415 0.00 12.74 6.38
C LEU A 415 -0.79 11.45 6.10
N GLY A 416 -1.81 11.18 6.92
CA GLY A 416 -2.62 9.96 6.81
C GLY A 416 -1.79 8.68 6.90
N ASN A 417 -0.65 8.71 7.59
CA ASN A 417 0.34 7.63 7.66
C ASN A 417 0.88 7.47 9.08
N ASN A 418 0.62 6.33 9.72
CA ASN A 418 1.21 6.02 11.03
C ASN A 418 2.63 5.45 10.86
N THR A 419 3.55 6.30 10.37
CA THR A 419 4.91 5.97 9.91
C THR A 419 5.68 5.04 10.82
N LEU A 420 5.65 5.27 12.14
CA LEU A 420 6.36 4.46 13.13
C LEU A 420 6.05 2.96 13.01
N MET A 421 4.83 2.63 12.59
CA MET A 421 4.33 1.26 12.50
C MET A 421 4.16 0.76 11.06
N SER A 422 4.37 1.59 10.05
CA SER A 422 4.03 1.28 8.64
C SER A 422 5.18 0.75 7.80
N PHE A 423 6.40 0.71 8.35
CA PHE A 423 7.60 0.18 7.70
C PHE A 423 8.30 -0.85 8.62
N ALA A 424 9.41 -1.43 8.18
CA ALA A 424 10.25 -2.31 8.99
C ALA A 424 11.15 -1.52 9.95
N ASN A 425 11.73 -2.21 10.95
CA ASN A 425 12.67 -1.65 11.92
C ASN A 425 12.11 -0.44 12.69
N MET A 426 11.03 -0.66 13.43
CA MET A 426 10.40 0.36 14.29
C MET A 426 11.39 1.03 15.27
N GLN A 427 12.44 0.31 15.70
CA GLN A 427 13.51 0.82 16.56
C GLN A 427 14.32 1.92 15.88
N LEU A 428 14.71 1.73 14.62
CA LEU A 428 15.34 2.77 13.81
C LEU A 428 14.40 3.96 13.62
N ILE A 429 13.13 3.70 13.27
CA ILE A 429 12.16 4.77 13.00
C ILE A 429 11.90 5.61 14.25
N GLN A 430 11.83 5.01 15.44
CA GLN A 430 11.71 5.78 16.67
C GLN A 430 12.94 6.67 16.89
N ARG A 431 14.16 6.12 16.75
CA ARG A 431 15.39 6.93 16.82
C ARG A 431 15.38 8.09 15.82
N ALA A 432 14.94 7.83 14.60
CA ALA A 432 14.81 8.81 13.54
C ALA A 432 13.85 9.94 13.94
N LEU A 433 12.64 9.61 14.40
CA LEU A 433 11.64 10.59 14.84
C LEU A 433 12.08 11.39 16.07
N LEU A 434 12.77 10.75 17.03
CA LEU A 434 13.26 11.44 18.23
C LEU A 434 14.36 12.48 17.93
N LYS A 435 15.07 12.36 16.81
CA LYS A 435 16.15 13.27 16.39
C LYS A 435 15.70 14.43 15.49
N GLN A 436 14.41 14.53 15.17
CA GLN A 436 13.91 15.59 14.30
C GLN A 436 13.72 16.90 15.07
N ASP A 437 14.06 17.99 14.40
CA ASP A 437 13.84 19.35 14.87
C ASP A 437 12.40 19.79 14.62
N LEU A 438 11.70 19.19 13.67
CA LEU A 438 10.28 19.46 13.38
C LEU A 438 9.57 18.19 12.90
N ILE A 439 8.47 17.82 13.54
CA ILE A 439 7.54 16.80 13.08
C ILE A 439 6.12 17.35 13.00
N VAL A 440 5.48 17.21 11.84
CA VAL A 440 4.08 17.59 11.63
C VAL A 440 3.30 16.34 11.23
N ALA A 441 2.19 16.08 11.92
CA ALA A 441 1.28 15.00 11.61
C ALA A 441 -0.09 15.54 11.19
N VAL A 442 -0.60 15.17 10.01
CA VAL A 442 -2.00 15.40 9.62
C VAL A 442 -2.76 14.09 9.81
N GLU A 443 -3.62 14.05 10.84
CA GLU A 443 -4.16 12.81 11.39
C GLU A 443 -5.60 12.98 11.90
N HIS A 444 -6.32 11.86 12.04
CA HIS A 444 -7.63 11.83 12.71
C HIS A 444 -7.50 11.63 14.21
N PHE A 445 -6.48 10.88 14.64
CA PHE A 445 -6.28 10.50 16.03
C PHE A 445 -4.83 10.71 16.43
N ARG A 446 -4.57 10.74 17.74
CA ARG A 446 -3.22 10.77 18.29
C ARG A 446 -2.58 9.38 18.21
N THR A 447 -2.30 8.97 16.96
CA THR A 447 -1.62 7.71 16.63
C THR A 447 -0.22 7.65 17.25
N PRO A 448 0.42 6.47 17.36
CA PRO A 448 1.77 6.34 17.90
C PRO A 448 2.80 7.25 17.21
N THR A 449 2.64 7.51 15.91
CA THR A 449 3.46 8.51 15.21
C THR A 449 3.10 9.95 15.62
N ALA A 450 1.82 10.29 15.66
CA ALA A 450 1.37 11.63 16.05
C ALA A 450 1.73 12.00 17.51
N GLN A 451 1.78 11.02 18.42
CA GLN A 451 2.26 11.20 19.80
C GLN A 451 3.71 11.69 19.88
N LEU A 452 4.50 11.43 18.83
CA LEU A 452 5.86 11.90 18.68
C LEU A 452 5.94 13.20 17.89
N ALA A 453 4.85 13.84 17.47
CA ALA A 453 4.88 15.05 16.67
C ALA A 453 5.16 16.33 17.48
N ASP A 454 5.55 17.41 16.79
CA ASP A 454 5.51 18.78 17.32
C ASP A 454 4.13 19.40 17.12
N PHE A 455 3.51 19.10 15.97
CA PHE A 455 2.17 19.53 15.63
C PHE A 455 1.31 18.35 15.16
N ILE A 456 0.07 18.29 15.64
CA ILE A 456 -0.96 17.42 15.11
C ILE A 456 -2.05 18.32 14.51
N LEU A 457 -2.27 18.21 13.21
CA LEU A 457 -3.25 18.97 12.46
C LEU A 457 -4.47 18.09 12.15
N PRO A 458 -5.70 18.56 12.41
CA PRO A 458 -6.91 17.77 12.28
C PRO A 458 -7.26 17.52 10.80
N GLY A 459 -7.20 16.27 10.35
CA GLY A 459 -7.59 15.89 8.99
C GLY A 459 -9.11 15.68 8.84
N ASP A 460 -9.65 16.05 7.67
CA ASP A 460 -11.01 15.69 7.25
C ASP A 460 -11.17 14.18 6.98
N ALA A 461 -12.40 13.69 7.01
CA ALA A 461 -12.75 12.31 6.64
C ALA A 461 -13.38 12.26 5.24
N TRP A 462 -13.44 11.07 4.64
CA TRP A 462 -13.94 10.90 3.26
C TRP A 462 -15.44 11.24 3.09
N LEU A 463 -16.20 11.35 4.18
CA LEU A 463 -17.58 11.82 4.19
C LEU A 463 -17.71 13.35 4.30
N GLU A 464 -16.60 14.05 4.53
CA GLU A 464 -16.55 15.46 4.90
C GLU A 464 -15.97 16.35 3.79
N ARG A 465 -15.65 15.77 2.63
CA ARG A 465 -14.95 16.45 1.53
C ARG A 465 -15.42 16.01 0.17
N ASN A 466 -15.26 16.90 -0.80
CA ASN A 466 -15.29 16.55 -2.21
C ASN A 466 -13.93 16.00 -2.62
N ALA A 467 -13.92 14.93 -3.41
CA ALA A 467 -12.69 14.38 -3.97
C ALA A 467 -12.92 13.79 -5.36
N LEU A 468 -11.87 13.78 -6.17
CA LEU A 468 -11.85 13.15 -7.49
C LEU A 468 -10.78 12.06 -7.48
N ALA A 469 -11.21 10.81 -7.33
CA ALA A 469 -10.29 9.67 -7.39
C ALA A 469 -9.93 9.38 -8.84
N ASP A 470 -8.64 9.45 -9.18
CA ASP A 470 -8.10 9.31 -10.55
C ASP A 470 -7.38 7.98 -10.79
N GLY A 471 -7.52 7.03 -9.86
CA GLY A 471 -6.79 5.78 -9.88
C GLY A 471 -5.28 5.95 -9.72
N PHE A 472 -4.79 7.09 -9.22
CA PHE A 472 -3.38 7.41 -9.01
C PHE A 472 -2.53 7.22 -10.27
N GLY A 473 -3.07 7.62 -11.42
CA GLY A 473 -2.42 7.44 -12.72
C GLY A 473 -2.34 5.99 -13.23
N TRP A 474 -2.76 5.00 -12.43
CA TRP A 474 -2.76 3.59 -12.84
C TRP A 474 -3.84 3.30 -13.86
N THR A 475 -5.02 3.89 -13.70
CA THR A 475 -6.15 3.70 -14.61
C THR A 475 -6.61 5.05 -15.17
N SER A 476 -7.24 5.02 -16.33
CA SER A 476 -7.93 6.19 -16.88
C SER A 476 -9.34 6.36 -16.28
N ILE A 477 -9.63 5.79 -15.10
CA ILE A 477 -10.96 5.77 -14.50
C ILE A 477 -11.01 6.82 -13.39
N TYR A 478 -11.86 7.81 -13.59
CA TYR A 478 -12.10 8.91 -12.66
C TYR A 478 -13.45 8.74 -11.97
N ARG A 479 -13.49 8.92 -10.66
CA ARG A 479 -14.70 8.76 -9.85
C ARG A 479 -14.87 9.94 -8.90
N PRO A 480 -16.00 10.66 -8.96
CA PRO A 480 -16.29 11.71 -8.00
C PRO A 480 -16.75 11.12 -6.66
N SER A 481 -16.35 11.76 -5.57
CA SER A 481 -16.83 11.52 -4.20
C SER A 481 -17.40 12.81 -3.65
N GLN A 482 -18.70 12.84 -3.36
CA GLN A 482 -19.37 14.04 -2.88
C GLN A 482 -19.24 14.20 -1.35
N LYS A 483 -18.99 15.44 -0.90
CA LYS A 483 -19.06 15.82 0.51
C LYS A 483 -20.45 15.53 1.07
N VAL A 484 -20.54 14.74 2.15
CA VAL A 484 -21.83 14.34 2.75
C VAL A 484 -22.25 15.31 3.84
N VAL A 485 -21.35 15.59 4.77
CA VAL A 485 -21.52 16.53 5.89
C VAL A 485 -20.35 17.51 5.94
N GLU A 486 -20.46 18.58 6.71
CA GLU A 486 -19.31 19.46 6.96
C GLU A 486 -18.31 18.79 7.94
N PRO A 487 -17.01 19.04 7.79
CA PRO A 487 -16.00 18.54 8.72
C PRO A 487 -16.23 19.10 10.14
N PRO A 488 -16.04 18.31 11.22
CA PRO A 488 -16.24 18.77 12.58
C PRO A 488 -15.08 19.67 13.05
N GLY A 489 -15.42 20.70 13.83
CA GLY A 489 -14.43 21.61 14.42
C GLY A 489 -13.66 22.37 13.33
N GLU A 490 -12.34 22.22 13.34
CA GLU A 490 -11.41 22.84 12.39
C GLU A 490 -10.72 21.80 11.49
N CYS A 491 -11.31 20.61 11.29
CA CYS A 491 -10.77 19.60 10.37
C CYS A 491 -10.68 20.15 8.93
N ARG A 492 -9.55 19.90 8.25
CA ARG A 492 -9.27 20.37 6.87
C ARG A 492 -8.66 19.26 6.00
N GLY A 493 -8.69 19.45 4.68
CA GLY A 493 -8.04 18.55 3.73
C GLY A 493 -6.52 18.75 3.69
N VAL A 494 -5.79 17.81 3.08
CA VAL A 494 -4.33 17.93 2.98
C VAL A 494 -3.89 19.01 1.98
N TYR A 495 -4.73 19.33 0.98
CA TYR A 495 -4.49 20.48 0.10
C TYR A 495 -4.37 21.79 0.90
N ASP A 496 -5.26 22.01 1.86
CA ASP A 496 -5.28 23.24 2.67
C ASP A 496 -3.98 23.40 3.49
N PHE A 497 -3.42 22.29 3.99
CA PHE A 497 -2.14 22.28 4.67
C PHE A 497 -0.99 22.68 3.73
N TRP A 498 -0.88 22.02 2.57
CA TRP A 498 0.20 22.30 1.62
C TRP A 498 0.13 23.71 1.06
N ARG A 499 -1.08 24.15 0.69
CA ARG A 499 -1.32 25.52 0.23
C ARG A 499 -0.98 26.53 1.33
N GLY A 500 -1.47 26.31 2.55
CA GLY A 500 -1.22 27.21 3.68
C GLY A 500 0.27 27.38 3.98
N LEU A 501 1.05 26.30 3.84
CA LEU A 501 2.51 26.33 3.96
C LEU A 501 3.17 27.02 2.76
N ALA A 502 2.73 26.72 1.54
CA ALA A 502 3.22 27.36 0.31
C ALA A 502 3.08 28.89 0.35
N MET A 503 1.94 29.41 0.81
CA MET A 503 1.72 30.86 0.94
C MET A 503 2.75 31.52 1.87
N ARG A 504 3.06 30.87 2.99
CA ARG A 504 4.00 31.39 4.00
C ARG A 504 5.46 31.29 3.56
N MET A 505 5.76 30.36 2.66
CA MET A 505 7.11 30.11 2.16
C MET A 505 7.38 30.73 0.78
N GLY A 506 6.56 31.70 0.36
CA GLY A 506 6.78 32.45 -0.88
C GLY A 506 6.52 31.67 -2.16
N LEU A 507 5.72 30.60 -2.11
CA LEU A 507 5.37 29.76 -3.25
C LEU A 507 3.94 30.04 -3.77
N SER A 508 3.39 31.23 -3.51
CA SER A 508 1.98 31.54 -3.77
C SER A 508 1.59 31.45 -5.24
N GLU A 509 2.44 31.92 -6.16
CA GLU A 509 2.19 31.86 -7.60
C GLU A 509 2.04 30.43 -8.12
N ALA A 510 2.72 29.47 -7.48
CA ALA A 510 2.61 28.07 -7.84
C ALA A 510 1.37 27.39 -7.28
N PHE A 511 0.62 28.00 -6.35
CA PHE A 511 -0.59 27.43 -5.77
C PHE A 511 -1.78 28.38 -5.95
N PRO A 512 -2.21 28.64 -7.20
CA PRO A 512 -3.20 29.67 -7.52
C PRO A 512 -4.62 29.32 -7.07
N TRP A 513 -4.91 28.04 -6.81
CA TRP A 513 -6.25 27.58 -6.41
C TRP A 513 -6.45 27.83 -4.91
N GLU A 514 -7.49 28.58 -4.53
CA GLU A 514 -7.70 28.99 -3.13
C GLU A 514 -8.18 27.84 -2.26
N THR A 515 -9.01 26.98 -2.83
CA THR A 515 -9.70 25.87 -2.18
C THR A 515 -9.43 24.53 -2.87
N ASN A 516 -9.75 23.43 -2.20
CA ASN A 516 -9.73 22.10 -2.83
C ASN A 516 -10.71 22.05 -4.02
N GLU A 517 -11.89 22.64 -3.90
CA GLU A 517 -12.88 22.76 -4.99
C GLU A 517 -12.28 23.42 -6.25
N ASP A 518 -11.54 24.52 -6.11
CA ASP A 518 -10.89 25.19 -7.25
C ASP A 518 -9.91 24.27 -7.98
N VAL A 519 -9.20 23.40 -7.25
CA VAL A 519 -8.30 22.40 -7.86
C VAL A 519 -9.09 21.33 -8.59
N LEU A 520 -10.20 20.86 -8.02
CA LEU A 520 -11.06 19.86 -8.66
C LEU A 520 -11.64 20.41 -9.98
N ASP A 521 -12.09 21.67 -9.97
CA ASP A 521 -12.59 22.36 -11.16
C ASP A 521 -11.48 22.57 -12.20
N TYR A 522 -10.29 23.00 -11.76
CA TYR A 522 -9.13 23.10 -12.65
C TYR A 522 -8.80 21.76 -13.30
N ARG A 523 -8.88 20.65 -12.57
CA ARG A 523 -8.61 19.32 -13.11
C ARG A 523 -9.60 18.93 -14.20
N LEU A 524 -10.85 19.36 -14.07
CA LEU A 524 -11.95 19.07 -15.00
C LEU A 524 -12.11 20.11 -16.12
N GLN A 525 -11.33 21.19 -16.12
CA GLN A 525 -11.50 22.30 -17.05
C GLN A 525 -11.42 21.89 -18.54
N ARG A 526 -10.67 20.83 -18.87
CA ARG A 526 -10.55 20.28 -20.24
C ARG A 526 -11.87 19.68 -20.73
N LEU A 527 -12.70 19.16 -19.82
CA LEU A 527 -14.08 18.74 -20.08
C LEU A 527 -15.08 19.90 -20.08
N LYS A 528 -14.64 21.11 -19.72
CA LYS A 528 -15.49 22.30 -19.56
C LYS A 528 -16.60 22.07 -18.51
N GLN A 529 -16.26 21.36 -17.43
CA GLN A 529 -17.13 21.07 -16.30
C GLN A 529 -16.46 21.53 -15.00
N ASP A 530 -17.29 21.91 -14.04
CA ASP A 530 -16.91 21.97 -12.62
C ASP A 530 -17.16 20.61 -11.94
N PHE A 531 -16.66 20.44 -10.72
CA PHE A 531 -16.81 19.21 -9.95
C PHE A 531 -18.27 18.89 -9.66
N ALA A 532 -19.09 19.89 -9.37
CA ALA A 532 -20.50 19.70 -9.04
C ALA A 532 -21.28 19.08 -10.22
N SER A 533 -21.09 19.62 -11.42
CA SER A 533 -21.70 19.14 -12.66
C SER A 533 -21.18 17.73 -13.01
N PHE A 534 -19.86 17.52 -12.93
CA PHE A 534 -19.25 16.22 -13.18
C PHE A 534 -19.77 15.14 -12.22
N ALA A 535 -19.89 15.46 -10.93
CA ALA A 535 -20.40 14.53 -9.91
C ALA A 535 -21.90 14.24 -10.03
N ALA A 536 -22.68 15.18 -10.57
CA ALA A 536 -24.10 14.96 -10.86
C ALA A 536 -24.30 14.03 -12.07
N GLU A 537 -23.45 14.16 -13.09
CA GLU A 537 -23.57 13.40 -14.34
C GLU A 537 -22.94 12.00 -14.26
N HIS A 538 -21.80 11.86 -13.57
CA HIS A 538 -20.96 10.67 -13.66
C HIS A 538 -20.84 9.93 -12.33
N ALA A 539 -21.17 8.63 -12.34
CA ALA A 539 -20.74 7.72 -11.26
C ALA A 539 -19.24 7.35 -11.41
N TYR A 540 -18.79 7.25 -12.64
CA TYR A 540 -17.39 7.16 -13.05
C TYR A 540 -17.28 7.68 -14.48
N HIS A 541 -16.10 8.14 -14.87
CA HIS A 541 -15.78 8.60 -16.21
C HIS A 541 -14.45 7.97 -16.65
N MET A 542 -14.38 7.45 -17.87
CA MET A 542 -13.16 6.82 -18.36
C MET A 542 -13.06 6.92 -19.88
N ASN A 543 -11.81 6.91 -20.37
CA ASN A 543 -11.55 6.68 -21.79
C ASN A 543 -12.21 5.38 -22.26
N LYS A 544 -12.64 5.34 -23.52
CA LYS A 544 -13.06 4.09 -24.17
C LYS A 544 -11.93 3.07 -24.07
N LEU A 545 -12.27 1.87 -23.59
CA LEU A 545 -11.30 0.79 -23.47
C LEU A 545 -10.87 0.33 -24.88
N GLU A 546 -9.56 0.42 -25.12
CA GLU A 546 -8.88 -0.07 -26.32
C GLU A 546 -7.80 -1.08 -25.93
N TYR A 547 -7.55 -2.03 -26.81
CA TYR A 547 -6.61 -3.14 -26.63
C TYR A 547 -5.47 -3.03 -27.65
N ARG A 548 -4.37 -3.75 -27.41
CA ARG A 548 -3.15 -3.80 -28.24
C ARG A 548 -2.58 -2.43 -28.58
N LYS A 549 -2.64 -1.49 -27.63
CA LYS A 549 -2.20 -0.10 -27.82
C LYS A 549 -0.71 -0.01 -28.15
N TYR A 550 0.08 -0.94 -27.62
CA TYR A 550 1.50 -1.09 -27.91
C TYR A 550 1.79 -1.32 -29.40
N GLU A 551 0.86 -1.83 -30.20
CA GLU A 551 1.06 -1.99 -31.66
C GLU A 551 1.18 -0.64 -32.38
N ARG A 552 0.67 0.45 -31.79
CA ARG A 552 0.71 1.80 -32.36
C ARG A 552 1.90 2.62 -31.86
N THR A 553 2.22 2.50 -30.57
CA THR A 553 3.19 3.39 -29.90
C THR A 553 4.47 2.68 -29.48
N GLY A 554 4.53 1.36 -29.62
CA GLY A 554 5.46 0.52 -28.86
C GLY A 554 5.12 0.54 -27.37
N PHE A 555 5.96 -0.15 -26.60
CA PHE A 555 5.90 -0.12 -25.15
C PHE A 555 6.56 1.15 -24.57
N ALA A 556 6.22 1.61 -23.36
CA ALA A 556 6.83 2.81 -22.76
C ALA A 556 8.19 2.50 -22.09
N THR A 557 8.99 1.68 -22.77
CA THR A 557 10.36 1.29 -22.42
C THR A 557 11.36 1.95 -23.38
N PRO A 558 12.65 2.03 -23.02
CA PRO A 558 13.70 2.51 -23.92
C PRO A 558 13.67 1.80 -25.28
N SER A 559 13.55 0.47 -25.29
CA SER A 559 13.49 -0.33 -26.53
C SER A 559 12.18 -0.22 -27.30
N GLY A 560 11.08 0.21 -26.68
CA GLY A 560 9.75 0.11 -27.27
C GLY A 560 9.16 -1.31 -27.27
N LEU A 561 9.83 -2.26 -26.60
CA LEU A 561 9.43 -3.66 -26.45
C LEU A 561 9.26 -4.02 -24.97
N VAL A 562 8.75 -5.21 -24.68
CA VAL A 562 8.81 -5.80 -23.34
C VAL A 562 10.25 -6.25 -23.05
N GLU A 563 10.88 -5.68 -22.03
CA GLU A 563 12.26 -5.93 -21.62
C GLU A 563 12.33 -7.10 -20.63
N LEU A 564 12.37 -8.32 -21.16
CA LEU A 564 12.60 -9.54 -20.39
C LEU A 564 14.00 -9.54 -19.76
N SER A 565 14.96 -8.97 -20.48
CA SER A 565 16.26 -8.53 -19.98
C SER A 565 16.30 -7.00 -19.98
N SER A 566 16.70 -6.37 -18.86
CA SER A 566 16.67 -4.91 -18.69
C SER A 566 18.07 -4.31 -18.72
N GLU A 567 18.39 -3.61 -19.81
CA GLU A 567 19.65 -2.86 -19.94
C GLU A 567 19.76 -1.75 -18.89
N LEU A 568 18.63 -1.13 -18.52
CA LEU A 568 18.61 -0.12 -17.48
C LEU A 568 19.06 -0.68 -16.13
N LEU A 569 18.67 -1.90 -15.76
CA LEU A 569 19.16 -2.51 -14.52
C LEU A 569 20.67 -2.83 -14.60
N GLU A 570 21.15 -3.30 -15.75
CA GLU A 570 22.58 -3.54 -15.96
C GLU A 570 23.41 -2.25 -15.85
N GLU A 571 22.95 -1.15 -16.47
CA GLU A 571 23.57 0.18 -16.35
C GLU A 571 23.58 0.70 -14.90
N LEU A 572 22.59 0.30 -14.08
CA LEU A 572 22.50 0.61 -12.66
C LEU A 572 23.31 -0.36 -11.78
N GLY A 573 23.98 -1.36 -12.37
CA GLY A 573 24.83 -2.32 -11.65
C GLY A 573 24.10 -3.54 -11.07
N PHE A 574 22.89 -3.84 -11.55
CA PHE A 574 22.09 -5.00 -11.14
C PHE A 574 22.04 -6.07 -12.24
N ASP A 575 21.55 -7.26 -11.87
CA ASP A 575 21.33 -8.32 -12.87
C ASP A 575 20.21 -7.89 -13.84
N PRO A 576 20.46 -7.89 -15.16
CA PRO A 576 19.44 -7.52 -16.14
C PRO A 576 18.29 -8.52 -16.20
N LEU A 577 18.47 -9.75 -15.71
CA LEU A 577 17.48 -10.82 -15.68
C LEU A 577 17.00 -11.10 -14.23
N PRO A 578 15.75 -11.57 -14.05
CA PRO A 578 15.30 -12.04 -12.74
C PRO A 578 16.18 -13.16 -12.19
N TYR A 579 16.34 -13.25 -10.87
CA TYR A 579 17.17 -14.24 -10.19
C TYR A 579 16.55 -14.67 -8.85
N TRP A 580 17.18 -15.65 -8.21
CA TRP A 580 16.82 -16.12 -6.87
C TRP A 580 17.98 -15.87 -5.89
N ARG A 581 17.65 -15.50 -4.65
CA ARG A 581 18.60 -15.37 -3.54
C ARG A 581 18.21 -16.41 -2.51
N ASP A 582 19.12 -17.29 -2.17
CA ASP A 582 18.87 -18.27 -1.11
C ASP A 582 18.74 -17.60 0.25
N ASP A 583 17.79 -18.10 1.04
CA ASP A 583 17.51 -17.62 2.40
C ASP A 583 18.78 -17.65 3.25
N PRO A 584 18.92 -16.75 4.24
CA PRO A 584 19.97 -16.88 5.24
C PRO A 584 19.97 -18.29 5.85
N PRO A 585 21.14 -18.84 6.24
CA PRO A 585 21.20 -20.17 6.84
C PRO A 585 20.24 -20.33 8.01
N HIS A 586 19.59 -21.49 8.07
CA HIS A 586 18.67 -21.81 9.17
C HIS A 586 19.40 -21.71 10.52
N ASP A 587 18.83 -20.93 11.44
CA ASP A 587 19.32 -20.81 12.81
C ASP A 587 18.44 -21.67 13.74
N PRO A 588 18.99 -22.73 14.36
CA PRO A 588 18.26 -23.55 15.32
C PRO A 588 17.66 -22.77 16.50
N ALA A 589 18.17 -21.58 16.82
CA ALA A 589 17.59 -20.71 17.86
C ALA A 589 16.24 -20.09 17.44
N PHE A 590 15.93 -20.07 16.14
CA PHE A 590 14.70 -19.54 15.55
C PHE A 590 14.05 -20.60 14.65
N PRO A 591 13.46 -21.67 15.25
CA PRO A 591 13.04 -22.87 14.53
C PRO A 591 11.78 -22.68 13.66
N PHE A 592 11.07 -21.57 13.82
CA PHE A 592 9.88 -21.25 13.03
C PHE A 592 10.20 -20.21 11.97
N SER A 593 9.37 -20.15 10.94
CA SER A 593 9.33 -19.02 10.02
C SER A 593 8.05 -18.22 10.25
N MET A 594 8.12 -16.90 10.20
CA MET A 594 6.94 -16.05 10.25
C MET A 594 6.73 -15.28 8.95
N PHE A 595 5.46 -14.97 8.70
CA PHE A 595 5.11 -13.98 7.71
C PHE A 595 4.14 -12.96 8.29
N MET A 596 4.31 -11.73 7.83
CA MET A 596 3.45 -10.62 8.20
C MET A 596 2.24 -10.52 7.29
N GLY A 597 1.07 -10.27 7.85
CA GLY A 597 -0.11 -9.90 7.09
C GLY A 597 -1.32 -10.77 7.39
N VAL A 598 -2.05 -11.18 6.35
CA VAL A 598 -3.47 -11.60 6.42
C VAL A 598 -4.29 -10.47 7.04
N ARG A 599 -4.95 -9.63 6.23
CA ARG A 599 -5.68 -8.49 6.80
C ARG A 599 -6.86 -8.99 7.64
N ASP A 600 -6.98 -8.45 8.85
CA ASP A 600 -8.16 -8.65 9.70
C ASP A 600 -9.34 -7.90 9.05
N ASP A 601 -10.53 -8.50 9.01
CA ASP A 601 -11.67 -7.95 8.27
C ASP A 601 -12.17 -6.61 8.87
N GLU A 602 -11.98 -6.47 10.17
CA GLU A 602 -12.39 -5.34 10.99
C GLU A 602 -11.52 -4.10 10.76
N PHE A 603 -10.26 -4.27 10.37
CA PHE A 603 -9.27 -3.19 10.38
C PHE A 603 -8.66 -2.94 9.00
N PHE A 604 -8.08 -1.75 8.85
CA PHE A 604 -7.27 -1.42 7.68
C PHE A 604 -5.94 -0.84 8.17
N GLN A 605 -4.86 -1.58 7.94
CA GLN A 605 -3.54 -1.24 8.45
C GLN A 605 -3.57 -0.98 9.97
N THR A 606 -3.21 0.23 10.41
CA THR A 606 -3.27 0.68 11.81
C THR A 606 -4.61 1.36 12.17
N GLY A 607 -5.50 1.60 11.20
CA GLY A 607 -6.77 2.31 11.37
C GLY A 607 -7.89 1.47 11.99
N HIS A 608 -9.03 2.12 12.24
CA HIS A 608 -10.31 1.56 12.69
C HIS A 608 -10.36 0.91 14.07
N ARG A 609 -9.25 0.75 14.78
CA ARG A 609 -9.22 0.15 16.13
C ARG A 609 -9.97 0.96 17.20
N HIS A 610 -10.23 2.24 16.98
CA HIS A 610 -11.06 3.07 17.87
C HIS A 610 -12.57 2.86 17.67
N ILE A 611 -12.99 2.14 16.61
CA ILE A 611 -14.41 1.90 16.32
C ILE A 611 -14.90 0.76 17.19
N ALA A 612 -15.73 1.06 18.20
CA ALA A 612 -16.14 0.10 19.23
C ALA A 612 -16.75 -1.19 18.66
N SER A 613 -17.62 -1.10 17.64
CA SER A 613 -18.26 -2.27 17.02
C SER A 613 -17.27 -3.20 16.31
N LEU A 614 -16.24 -2.64 15.67
CA LEU A 614 -15.18 -3.41 15.00
C LEU A 614 -14.19 -3.96 16.03
N ARG A 615 -13.84 -3.14 17.02
CA ARG A 615 -12.95 -3.52 18.13
C ARG A 615 -13.50 -4.67 18.96
N ALA A 616 -14.82 -4.71 19.20
CA ALA A 616 -15.48 -5.80 19.92
C ALA A 616 -15.40 -7.15 19.19
N ARG A 617 -15.39 -7.14 17.84
CA ARG A 617 -15.23 -8.36 17.02
C ARG A 617 -13.80 -8.89 17.04
N LYS A 618 -12.81 -8.00 17.14
CA LYS A 618 -11.39 -8.35 17.18
C LYS A 618 -10.67 -7.60 18.32
N PRO A 619 -10.77 -8.09 19.57
CA PRO A 619 -10.23 -7.43 20.76
C PRO A 619 -8.73 -7.65 20.98
N ASP A 620 -8.13 -8.70 20.40
CA ASP A 620 -6.74 -9.05 20.66
C ASP A 620 -5.93 -9.25 19.37
N PRO A 621 -4.62 -8.92 19.38
CA PRO A 621 -3.71 -9.27 18.29
C PRO A 621 -3.47 -10.79 18.28
N LEU A 622 -3.95 -11.47 17.25
CA LEU A 622 -3.87 -12.93 17.15
C LEU A 622 -2.75 -13.41 16.23
N MET A 623 -1.85 -14.24 16.75
CA MET A 623 -0.98 -15.06 15.91
C MET A 623 -1.71 -16.32 15.45
N PHE A 624 -1.45 -16.77 14.23
CA PHE A 624 -1.93 -18.10 13.79
C PHE A 624 -0.78 -19.10 13.86
N ILE A 625 -1.06 -20.24 14.47
CA ILE A 625 -0.11 -21.32 14.73
C ILE A 625 -0.85 -22.67 14.65
N THR A 626 -0.19 -23.74 14.21
CA THR A 626 -0.84 -25.07 14.18
C THR A 626 -0.96 -25.66 15.59
N VAL A 627 -1.87 -26.62 15.78
CA VAL A 627 -2.02 -27.33 17.07
C VAL A 627 -0.71 -28.02 17.46
N ARG A 628 -0.02 -28.62 16.48
CA ARG A 628 1.25 -29.32 16.67
C ARG A 628 2.35 -28.37 17.14
N ASP A 629 2.50 -27.24 16.44
CA ASP A 629 3.55 -26.27 16.76
C ASP A 629 3.28 -25.55 18.08
N ALA A 630 2.02 -25.26 18.39
CA ALA A 630 1.63 -24.69 19.68
C ALA A 630 1.94 -25.65 20.84
N ALA A 631 1.66 -26.94 20.69
CA ALA A 631 2.01 -27.95 21.68
C ALA A 631 3.54 -28.05 21.89
N ALA A 632 4.33 -27.93 20.82
CA ALA A 632 5.80 -27.96 20.89
C ALA A 632 6.40 -26.80 21.72
N VAL A 633 5.69 -25.67 21.82
CA VAL A 633 6.09 -24.52 22.66
C VAL A 633 5.22 -24.33 23.90
N GLY A 634 4.38 -25.32 24.24
CA GLY A 634 3.55 -25.33 25.45
C GLY A 634 2.43 -24.30 25.48
N LEU A 635 1.85 -23.96 24.32
CA LEU A 635 0.74 -23.02 24.16
C LEU A 635 -0.60 -23.72 23.87
N GLY A 636 -1.68 -23.22 24.49
CA GLY A 636 -3.07 -23.51 24.14
C GLY A 636 -3.75 -22.36 23.38
N GLU A 637 -4.99 -22.58 22.94
CA GLU A 637 -5.84 -21.52 22.36
C GLU A 637 -6.00 -20.37 23.35
N GLY A 638 -5.76 -19.14 22.89
CA GLY A 638 -5.94 -17.94 23.71
C GLY A 638 -4.81 -17.63 24.69
N ASP A 639 -3.77 -18.47 24.77
CA ASP A 639 -2.58 -18.16 25.57
C ASP A 639 -1.80 -16.99 24.96
N TRP A 640 -1.23 -16.15 25.83
CA TRP A 640 -0.35 -15.07 25.41
C TRP A 640 1.09 -15.55 25.25
N ALA A 641 1.74 -15.07 24.19
CA ALA A 641 3.11 -15.40 23.85
C ALA A 641 3.84 -14.17 23.28
N GLN A 642 5.17 -14.27 23.22
CA GLN A 642 6.01 -13.40 22.42
C GLN A 642 6.46 -14.12 21.16
N VAL A 643 6.31 -13.46 20.02
CA VAL A 643 7.04 -13.84 18.79
C VAL A 643 8.31 -13.01 18.75
N VAL A 644 9.45 -13.69 18.66
CA VAL A 644 10.78 -13.09 18.76
C VAL A 644 11.57 -13.37 17.49
N THR A 645 12.17 -12.33 16.92
CA THR A 645 13.16 -12.40 15.84
C THR A 645 14.47 -11.79 16.34
N ARG A 646 15.52 -11.79 15.51
CA ARG A 646 16.76 -11.06 15.84
C ARG A 646 16.55 -9.54 15.98
N GLN A 647 15.53 -9.00 15.31
CA GLN A 647 15.22 -7.57 15.32
C GLN A 647 14.50 -7.14 16.61
N GLY A 648 13.62 -7.97 17.16
CA GLY A 648 12.85 -7.60 18.33
C GLY A 648 11.83 -8.64 18.76
N ARG A 649 10.76 -8.20 19.42
CA ARG A 649 9.70 -9.05 19.95
C ARG A 649 8.35 -8.35 19.94
N VAL A 650 7.26 -9.10 19.81
CA VAL A 650 5.89 -8.57 19.95
C VAL A 650 5.03 -9.55 20.74
N LYS A 651 4.06 -9.04 21.51
CA LYS A 651 3.11 -9.83 22.28
C LYS A 651 1.88 -10.15 21.44
N LEU A 652 1.51 -11.42 21.35
CA LEU A 652 0.35 -11.89 20.60
C LEU A 652 -0.39 -12.97 21.39
N LYS A 653 -1.66 -13.14 21.08
CA LYS A 653 -2.49 -14.22 21.60
C LYS A 653 -2.55 -15.35 20.58
N ALA A 654 -2.37 -16.59 21.04
CA ALA A 654 -2.39 -17.78 20.19
C ALA A 654 -3.81 -18.03 19.65
N SER A 655 -3.92 -18.23 18.34
CA SER A 655 -5.11 -18.78 17.69
C SER A 655 -4.68 -20.00 16.87
N LEU A 656 -5.14 -21.18 17.29
CA LEU A 656 -4.81 -22.46 16.72
C LEU A 656 -5.55 -22.65 15.39
N ARG A 657 -4.81 -22.98 14.34
CA ARG A 657 -5.31 -22.99 12.95
C ARG A 657 -4.86 -24.25 12.23
N ALA A 658 -5.83 -25.03 11.75
CA ALA A 658 -5.56 -26.23 10.94
C ALA A 658 -5.29 -25.90 9.46
N ASP A 659 -5.65 -24.69 9.02
CA ASP A 659 -5.42 -24.16 7.67
C ASP A 659 -4.02 -23.52 7.51
N MET A 660 -3.22 -23.52 8.58
CA MET A 660 -1.82 -23.06 8.57
C MET A 660 -0.87 -24.22 8.27
N PRO A 661 0.22 -23.98 7.53
CA PRO A 661 1.30 -24.95 7.41
C PRO A 661 2.11 -25.04 8.70
N ASP A 662 2.57 -26.25 8.96
CA ASP A 662 3.50 -26.58 10.03
C ASP A 662 4.84 -25.83 9.90
N GLY A 663 5.42 -25.41 11.02
CA GLY A 663 6.64 -24.60 11.10
C GLY A 663 6.45 -23.11 10.81
N VAL A 664 5.22 -22.65 10.55
CA VAL A 664 4.94 -21.28 10.10
C VAL A 664 3.98 -20.53 11.02
N ILE A 665 4.35 -19.30 11.38
CA ILE A 665 3.57 -18.40 12.24
C ILE A 665 3.07 -17.20 11.43
N ARG A 666 1.76 -16.93 11.49
CA ARG A 666 1.22 -15.65 11.00
C ARG A 666 1.29 -14.62 12.11
N VAL A 667 1.81 -13.43 11.81
CA VAL A 667 1.74 -12.27 12.69
C VAL A 667 0.85 -11.18 12.04
N PRO A 668 -0.12 -10.59 12.77
CA PRO A 668 -0.98 -9.53 12.25
C PRO A 668 -0.22 -8.21 12.14
N HIS A 669 -0.60 -7.38 11.17
CA HIS A 669 -0.05 -6.03 11.02
C HIS A 669 -0.85 -4.95 11.75
N GLY A 670 -0.15 -3.97 12.31
CA GLY A 670 -0.69 -2.64 12.62
C GLY A 670 -1.31 -2.49 14.00
N TRP A 671 -0.98 -3.38 14.95
CA TRP A 671 -1.61 -3.41 16.26
C TRP A 671 -1.04 -2.38 17.25
N TRP A 672 -1.93 -1.56 17.80
CA TRP A 672 -1.76 -0.61 18.89
C TRP A 672 -3.12 -0.43 19.59
N LEU A 673 -3.15 0.22 20.75
CA LEU A 673 -4.33 0.32 21.62
C LEU A 673 -4.77 1.79 21.77
N PRO A 674 -5.64 2.33 20.90
CA PRO A 674 -6.09 3.72 20.98
C PRO A 674 -6.81 4.07 22.29
N GLU A 675 -7.32 3.07 23.02
CA GLU A 675 -7.89 3.20 24.36
C GLU A 675 -6.86 3.50 25.46
N ARG A 676 -5.58 3.17 25.23
CA ARG A 676 -4.50 3.35 26.22
C ARG A 676 -3.98 4.78 26.20
N GLU A 677 -3.88 5.36 27.40
CA GLU A 677 -3.41 6.72 27.60
C GLU A 677 -1.97 6.94 27.08
N GLU A 678 -1.69 8.18 26.70
CA GLU A 678 -0.38 8.63 26.22
C GLU A 678 0.61 8.79 27.38
N GLY A 679 1.90 8.94 27.08
CA GLY A 679 2.92 9.29 28.07
C GLY A 679 3.44 8.13 28.93
N ASP A 680 2.95 6.91 28.73
CA ASP A 680 3.37 5.73 29.50
C ASP A 680 4.64 5.02 28.97
N GLY A 681 5.31 5.63 27.98
CA GLY A 681 6.50 5.11 27.31
C GLY A 681 6.23 4.01 26.27
N THR A 682 5.00 3.54 26.12
CA THR A 682 4.66 2.45 25.17
C THR A 682 4.05 2.93 23.86
N LEU A 683 3.76 4.23 23.76
CA LEU A 683 3.06 4.86 22.64
C LEU A 683 1.72 4.17 22.36
N SER A 684 0.85 4.18 23.38
CA SER A 684 -0.44 3.48 23.36
C SER A 684 -0.31 2.01 22.97
N GLY A 685 0.68 1.31 23.55
CA GLY A 685 0.93 -0.12 23.34
C GLY A 685 1.61 -0.49 22.01
N ALA A 686 2.00 0.47 21.16
CA ALA A 686 2.72 0.15 19.93
C ALA A 686 4.01 -0.65 20.20
N TRP A 687 4.77 -0.30 21.23
CA TRP A 687 5.97 -1.03 21.67
C TRP A 687 5.70 -2.44 22.23
N GLU A 688 4.44 -2.81 22.42
CA GLU A 688 4.06 -4.14 22.90
C GLU A 688 3.50 -5.01 21.76
N TYR A 689 2.77 -4.41 20.82
CA TYR A 689 1.92 -5.14 19.87
C TYR A 689 2.23 -4.90 18.39
N ALA A 690 3.05 -3.89 18.05
CA ALA A 690 3.34 -3.56 16.67
C ALA A 690 4.34 -4.56 16.07
N ASP A 691 3.98 -5.14 14.92
CA ASP A 691 4.79 -6.06 14.14
C ASP A 691 6.06 -5.44 13.55
N ALA A 692 6.05 -4.13 13.29
CA ALA A 692 7.22 -3.40 12.77
C ALA A 692 8.48 -3.57 13.65
N GLN A 693 8.33 -3.98 14.92
CA GLN A 693 9.42 -4.28 15.85
C GLN A 693 10.19 -5.57 15.53
N ILE A 694 9.59 -6.51 14.80
CA ILE A 694 10.19 -7.82 14.48
C ILE A 694 10.57 -7.97 13.00
N CYS A 695 10.36 -6.92 12.21
CA CYS A 695 10.66 -6.87 10.78
C CYS A 695 12.04 -6.22 10.56
N PRO A 696 13.06 -6.98 10.10
CA PRO A 696 14.39 -6.44 9.84
C PRO A 696 14.41 -5.60 8.54
N ASP A 697 15.39 -4.69 8.46
CA ASP A 697 15.67 -3.90 7.26
C ASP A 697 17.18 -3.83 6.94
N ASP A 698 17.98 -4.75 7.48
CA ASP A 698 19.39 -4.89 7.14
C ASP A 698 19.58 -5.40 5.70
N ARG A 699 20.81 -5.29 5.19
CA ARG A 699 21.16 -5.60 3.81
C ARG A 699 20.75 -7.03 3.36
N GLU A 700 20.73 -8.00 4.25
CA GLU A 700 20.35 -9.38 3.90
C GLU A 700 18.84 -9.54 3.68
N HIS A 701 18.05 -8.69 4.36
CA HIS A 701 16.59 -8.68 4.34
C HIS A 701 15.99 -7.65 3.38
N LEU A 702 16.79 -6.79 2.77
CA LEU A 702 16.33 -5.89 1.71
C LEU A 702 16.39 -6.54 0.32
N ASP A 703 15.37 -6.29 -0.50
CA ASP A 703 15.45 -6.44 -1.96
C ASP A 703 16.55 -5.52 -2.52
N ARG A 704 17.37 -6.00 -3.47
CA ARG A 704 18.58 -5.28 -3.88
C ARG A 704 18.27 -4.04 -4.70
N GLU A 705 17.32 -4.12 -5.61
CA GLU A 705 17.03 -3.06 -6.56
C GLU A 705 16.12 -1.98 -5.95
N GLN A 706 15.14 -2.40 -5.16
CA GLN A 706 14.12 -1.51 -4.56
C GLN A 706 14.45 -1.08 -3.12
N GLY A 707 15.26 -1.86 -2.38
CA GLY A 707 15.60 -1.58 -0.98
C GLY A 707 14.42 -1.74 -0.02
N ILE A 708 13.48 -2.61 -0.35
CA ILE A 708 12.29 -2.88 0.46
C ILE A 708 12.50 -4.09 1.38
N PRO A 709 11.87 -4.15 2.56
CA PRO A 709 12.07 -5.22 3.52
C PRO A 709 11.37 -6.53 3.12
N HIS A 710 12.01 -7.64 3.46
CA HIS A 710 11.44 -8.98 3.39
C HIS A 710 10.57 -9.26 4.61
N LEU A 711 9.27 -9.49 4.39
CA LEU A 711 8.26 -9.68 5.42
C LEU A 711 7.56 -11.05 5.34
N LYS A 712 8.11 -11.98 4.55
CA LYS A 712 7.46 -13.25 4.16
C LYS A 712 8.46 -14.39 4.27
N GLY A 713 8.63 -14.95 5.46
CA GLY A 713 9.60 -16.03 5.69
C GLY A 713 10.68 -15.73 6.72
N ILE A 714 10.49 -14.74 7.60
CA ILE A 714 11.49 -14.32 8.60
C ILE A 714 11.63 -15.39 9.68
N ALA A 715 12.85 -15.82 9.99
CA ALA A 715 13.08 -16.77 11.09
C ALA A 715 12.64 -16.19 12.45
N CYS A 716 11.89 -16.96 13.22
CA CYS A 716 11.38 -16.56 14.52
C CYS A 716 11.34 -17.72 15.52
N ARG A 717 11.09 -17.38 16.78
CA ARG A 717 10.74 -18.32 17.85
C ARG A 717 9.54 -17.79 18.63
N VAL A 718 8.82 -18.69 19.28
CA VAL A 718 7.65 -18.36 20.10
C VAL A 718 7.94 -18.69 21.56
N GLU A 719 7.72 -17.73 22.45
CA GLU A 719 7.91 -17.87 23.90
C GLU A 719 6.58 -17.65 24.63
N ARG A 720 6.16 -18.61 25.46
CA ARG A 720 4.97 -18.43 26.31
C ARG A 720 5.19 -17.33 27.35
N LEU A 721 4.18 -16.51 27.59
CA LEU A 721 4.14 -15.58 28.71
C LEU A 721 3.41 -16.21 29.90
N THR A 722 4.11 -16.39 31.03
CA THR A 722 3.59 -17.10 32.22
C THR A 722 2.98 -16.18 33.28
N ASP A 723 3.31 -14.88 33.28
CA ASP A 723 2.90 -13.95 34.33
C ASP A 723 1.72 -13.08 33.90
N ALA A 724 0.62 -13.11 34.66
CA ALA A 724 -0.52 -12.22 34.46
C ALA A 724 -0.15 -10.73 34.54
N ALA A 725 0.91 -10.37 35.29
CA ALA A 725 1.44 -9.00 35.37
C ALA A 725 2.20 -8.56 34.10
N THR A 726 2.74 -9.49 33.31
CA THR A 726 3.41 -9.19 32.03
C THR A 726 2.42 -9.03 30.87
N VAL A 727 1.19 -9.47 31.06
CA VAL A 727 0.06 -9.33 30.14
C VAL A 727 -0.88 -8.25 30.68
N LYS A 728 -0.55 -6.97 30.44
CA LYS A 728 -1.56 -5.92 30.58
C LYS A 728 -2.65 -6.23 29.55
N GLN A 729 -3.74 -6.84 29.98
CA GLN A 729 -4.88 -7.09 29.10
C GLN A 729 -5.30 -5.75 28.48
N PRO A 730 -5.59 -5.70 27.17
CA PRO A 730 -6.20 -4.51 26.60
C PRO A 730 -7.43 -4.17 27.47
N SER A 731 -7.50 -2.94 27.97
CA SER A 731 -8.63 -2.49 28.77
C SER A 731 -9.92 -2.78 28.01
N THR A 732 -11.01 -3.03 28.76
CA THR A 732 -12.35 -3.24 28.22
C THR A 732 -12.63 -2.30 27.04
N PRO A 733 -13.19 -2.82 25.92
CA PRO A 733 -13.46 -2.00 24.74
C PRO A 733 -14.27 -0.77 25.11
N TYR A 734 -14.06 0.34 24.39
CA TYR A 734 -14.81 1.59 24.55
C TYR A 734 -16.29 1.30 24.82
N VAL A 735 -16.71 1.41 26.08
CA VAL A 735 -18.12 1.25 26.46
C VAL A 735 -18.79 2.53 26.00
N ALA A 736 -19.48 2.47 24.86
CA ALA A 736 -20.37 3.54 24.45
C ALA A 736 -21.35 3.78 25.59
N SER A 737 -21.37 4.98 26.16
CA SER A 737 -22.42 5.36 27.10
C SER A 737 -23.75 5.21 26.35
N SER A 738 -24.56 4.25 26.77
CA SER A 738 -25.83 3.92 26.16
C SER A 738 -26.76 5.13 26.16
N ALA A 739 -27.03 5.69 24.98
CA ALA A 739 -28.24 6.46 24.72
C ALA A 739 -28.95 5.82 23.52
N SER A 740 -30.09 5.20 23.82
CA SER A 740 -31.10 4.56 22.94
C SER A 740 -30.65 3.42 22.01
N ALA A 741 -30.79 2.19 22.51
CA ALA A 741 -30.98 1.00 21.69
C ALA A 741 -32.43 0.94 21.19
N GLY A 742 -32.60 0.65 19.90
CA GLY A 742 -33.89 0.42 19.26
C GLY A 742 -33.73 -0.31 17.92
N ALA A 743 -33.85 -1.64 18.01
CA ALA A 743 -34.30 -2.61 17.01
C ALA A 743 -33.48 -2.92 15.73
N ASP A 744 -33.21 -4.23 15.62
CA ASP A 744 -33.12 -5.12 14.45
C ASP A 744 -31.94 -5.03 13.46
N ASP A 745 -31.01 -5.98 13.61
CA ASP A 745 -30.00 -6.41 12.62
C ASP A 745 -30.59 -7.54 11.75
N PRO A 746 -30.88 -7.32 10.45
CA PRO A 746 -31.41 -8.35 9.57
C PRO A 746 -30.32 -9.05 8.72
N HIS A 747 -29.03 -8.99 9.07
CA HIS A 747 -27.96 -9.49 8.19
C HIS A 747 -27.03 -10.57 8.77
N ALA A 748 -27.53 -11.38 9.71
CA ALA A 748 -26.89 -12.65 10.08
C ALA A 748 -27.34 -13.80 9.16
N ALA A 749 -26.82 -13.82 7.92
CA ALA A 749 -26.66 -15.00 7.06
C ALA A 749 -25.63 -14.72 5.94
#